data_AF-A0AAV1ZKU4-F1
#
_entry.id   AF-A0AAV1ZKU4-F1
#
_cell.length_a   1.000
_cell.length_b   1.000
_cell.length_c   1.000
_cell.angle_alpha   90.00
_cell.angle_beta   90.00
_cell.angle_gamma   90.00
#
_symmetry.space_group_name_H-M   'P 1'
#
loop_
_entity.id
_entity.type
_entity.pdbx_description
1 polymer ?
#
loop_
_entity_poly.entity_id
_entity_poly.type
_entity_poly.pdbx_seq_one_letter_code
_entity_poly.pdbx_strand_id
1 'polypeptide(L)'
;MERLIEKKDIRDPSDSLVNIDGNFYNVRKKINPRFIGLKNPLSFHDLKTYNYGKFVTIVGIIVRTSDIKPFCTNIAFMCQKCQTLQIIIQEKGCYITPNRCIGSECHATTFKPLLKSPLTQTIPWKTVRLQELNINQDEGGRVPRSVECELYCDLTETCIPGDVVAISGTLSLNNINEKKNTASKDACTYTIYLKANSVTCLKGKNIENKDAVSNSIHFKTEDLNLIKQIHSEDNLFQLMVSSLCPNIYGHELIKAGIVLALFGGGSTQSSELAFSTRENSHILIVGDPGLGKSQMLLATSGISPRGVYVCGNSTTTSGLTVTITKEGGGENSLEAGALVLADQGHCCIDEFDKMMHHHSALLEAMEQQTISMAKSGVVCTLPARTSIIAAANPSGGHYNKAKTVSENLRINGSLLSRFDLVFIIQDRPDQAFDSKMTEHVMGLHMKSKNHLQESNASQIFLKSPSICDSLNDSNQLLRKLQANAGVKLIPHKVMQKYISYARKFSQPKLTPEVSVILQNFYIEMRKQHKLSYNSIPITTRQLESLIRLTKARARIELRAFCTTNDAEEVIEIMKYSMRDTFSDEFGNIDFDRSIHGSGMSKRSQAKKLINFLTKAAAVKGDNCFLISEIKDLAKEAKISMDSFSTLLETLNDQGFLLKKGFQLYQIQTI
;
A
#
# COMPACT_ATOMS: atom_id res chain seq x y z
N MET A 1 34.01 23.49 -13.91
CA MET A 1 33.39 23.05 -12.65
C MET A 1 34.41 22.94 -11.52
N GLU A 2 35.61 22.41 -11.73
CA GLU A 2 36.66 22.35 -10.68
C GLU A 2 37.23 23.73 -10.29
N ARG A 3 37.34 24.68 -11.23
CA ARG A 3 37.87 26.03 -10.95
C ARG A 3 36.99 26.96 -10.09
N LEU A 4 35.73 26.62 -9.83
CA LEU A 4 34.83 27.44 -9.00
C LEU A 4 34.79 27.00 -7.53
N ILE A 5 35.32 25.81 -7.23
CA ILE A 5 35.30 25.21 -5.89
C ILE A 5 36.54 25.63 -5.07
N GLU A 6 37.61 26.08 -5.74
CA GLU A 6 38.87 26.48 -5.07
C GLU A 6 38.86 27.89 -4.46
N LYS A 7 37.87 28.73 -4.76
CA LYS A 7 37.75 30.04 -4.09
C LYS A 7 36.86 29.93 -2.86
N LYS A 8 37.49 30.00 -1.68
CA LYS A 8 36.89 30.07 -0.33
C LYS A 8 36.01 31.31 -0.06
N ASP A 9 35.68 32.11 -1.08
CA ASP A 9 34.91 33.34 -0.94
C ASP A 9 33.55 33.21 -1.63
N ILE A 10 32.61 32.53 -0.96
CA ILE A 10 31.19 32.74 -1.19
C ILE A 10 30.66 33.39 0.07
N ARG A 11 30.77 34.73 0.12
CA ARG A 11 30.01 35.55 1.07
C ARG A 11 28.57 35.66 0.55
N ASP A 12 27.62 35.56 1.48
CA ASP A 12 26.19 35.62 1.22
C ASP A 12 25.82 36.83 0.33
N PRO A 13 24.96 36.67 -0.70
CA PRO A 13 24.53 37.76 -1.58
C PRO A 13 23.47 38.68 -0.92
N SER A 14 23.44 38.76 0.41
CA SER A 14 22.58 39.68 1.17
C SER A 14 23.19 41.08 1.33
N ASP A 15 24.45 41.27 0.95
CA ASP A 15 25.12 42.57 0.98
C ASP A 15 24.69 43.44 -0.22
N SER A 16 23.46 43.94 -0.18
CA SER A 16 23.05 45.11 -0.94
C SER A 16 22.58 46.18 0.02
N LEU A 17 23.51 47.07 0.38
CA LEU A 17 23.26 48.35 1.04
C LEU A 17 22.15 49.11 0.28
N VAL A 18 21.02 49.34 0.94
CA VAL A 18 20.02 50.30 0.48
C VAL A 18 20.50 51.68 0.95
N ASN A 19 20.97 52.50 0.00
CA ASN A 19 21.27 53.90 0.25
C ASN A 19 19.97 54.72 0.27
N ILE A 20 19.92 55.74 1.13
CA ILE A 20 18.71 56.48 1.55
C ILE A 20 18.25 57.53 0.52
N ASP A 21 18.85 57.57 -0.67
CA ASP A 21 18.58 58.62 -1.66
C ASP A 21 17.73 58.11 -2.83
N GLY A 22 16.41 58.09 -2.63
CA GLY A 22 15.37 58.50 -3.59
C GLY A 22 15.34 57.99 -5.04
N ASN A 23 16.23 57.10 -5.48
CA ASN A 23 16.31 56.64 -6.86
C ASN A 23 15.89 55.18 -6.96
N PHE A 24 14.75 54.96 -7.64
CA PHE A 24 14.26 53.65 -8.03
C PHE A 24 15.25 52.99 -9.00
N TYR A 25 16.20 52.23 -8.48
CA TYR A 25 17.02 51.36 -9.31
C TYR A 25 16.21 50.13 -9.70
N ASN A 26 16.17 49.85 -11.00
CA ASN A 26 15.73 48.61 -11.64
C ASN A 26 15.86 47.42 -10.70
N VAL A 27 14.73 46.80 -10.34
CA VAL A 27 14.69 45.55 -9.60
C VAL A 27 15.37 44.48 -10.45
N ARG A 28 16.70 44.36 -10.33
CA ARG A 28 17.42 43.21 -10.84
C ARG A 28 16.78 42.01 -10.19
N LYS A 29 16.06 41.19 -10.98
CA LYS A 29 15.47 39.95 -10.48
C LYS A 29 16.56 39.19 -9.74
N LYS A 30 16.38 39.00 -8.43
CA LYS A 30 17.29 38.21 -7.60
C LYS A 30 17.28 36.78 -8.16
N ILE A 31 18.40 36.34 -8.70
CA ILE A 31 18.55 34.98 -9.22
C ILE A 31 19.00 34.11 -8.04
N ASN A 32 18.19 33.11 -7.70
CA ASN A 32 18.55 32.11 -6.67
C ASN A 32 19.15 30.88 -7.37
N PRO A 33 20.47 30.64 -7.31
CA PRO A 33 21.06 29.46 -7.95
C PRO A 33 20.65 28.18 -7.21
N ARG A 34 20.05 27.22 -7.94
CA ARG A 34 19.64 25.91 -7.41
C ARG A 34 20.66 24.85 -7.86
N PHE A 35 21.32 24.20 -6.89
CA PHE A 35 22.29 23.14 -7.17
C PHE A 35 21.61 21.78 -7.12
N ILE A 36 21.52 21.09 -8.26
CA ILE A 36 20.84 19.80 -8.41
C ILE A 36 21.87 18.74 -8.85
N GLY A 37 21.68 17.48 -8.45
CA GLY A 37 22.41 16.34 -9.02
C GLY A 37 23.81 16.11 -8.45
N LEU A 38 24.05 16.41 -7.18
CA LEU A 38 25.29 16.00 -6.51
C LEU A 38 25.44 14.48 -6.51
N LYS A 39 26.65 14.03 -6.86
CA LYS A 39 27.00 12.61 -6.89
C LYS A 39 27.10 12.12 -5.44
N ASN A 40 26.39 11.03 -5.16
CA ASN A 40 26.29 10.31 -3.87
C ASN A 40 25.48 11.03 -2.78
N PRO A 41 24.18 10.68 -2.61
CA PRO A 41 23.42 11.15 -1.46
C PRO A 41 24.02 10.58 -0.17
N LEU A 42 24.06 11.41 0.87
CA LEU A 42 24.53 11.04 2.20
C LEU A 42 23.46 10.21 2.92
N SER A 43 23.87 9.13 3.59
CA SER A 43 22.97 8.36 4.45
C SER A 43 22.56 9.17 5.68
N PHE A 44 21.35 8.95 6.20
CA PHE A 44 20.92 9.51 7.48
C PHE A 44 21.80 9.09 8.66
N HIS A 45 22.51 7.96 8.52
CA HIS A 45 23.48 7.53 9.52
C HIS A 45 24.68 8.48 9.64
N ASP A 46 25.09 9.07 8.52
CA ASP A 46 26.31 9.87 8.40
C ASP A 46 26.05 11.36 8.61
N LEU A 47 24.81 11.74 8.93
CA LEU A 47 24.42 13.07 9.40
C LEU A 47 24.91 13.29 10.83
N LYS A 48 26.20 13.58 10.95
CA LYS A 48 26.85 13.93 12.22
C LYS A 48 27.46 15.34 12.13
N THR A 49 27.90 15.85 13.27
CA THR A 49 28.48 17.18 13.44
C THR A 49 29.69 17.46 12.54
N TYR A 50 30.46 16.45 12.14
CA TYR A 50 31.61 16.63 11.22
C TYR A 50 31.19 17.10 9.80
N ASN A 51 29.90 17.00 9.46
CA ASN A 51 29.33 17.51 8.21
C ASN A 51 28.67 18.89 8.37
N TYR A 52 28.79 19.53 9.52
CA TYR A 52 28.31 20.88 9.74
C TYR A 52 28.90 21.87 8.73
N GLY A 53 28.07 22.74 8.17
CA GLY A 53 28.44 23.72 7.16
C GLY A 53 28.74 23.14 5.77
N LYS A 54 28.73 21.82 5.61
CA LYS A 54 28.93 21.19 4.30
C LYS A 54 27.62 21.15 3.52
N PHE A 55 27.74 21.22 2.20
CA PHE A 55 26.63 21.02 1.28
C PHE A 55 26.42 19.52 1.05
N VAL A 56 25.25 19.01 1.44
CA VAL A 56 24.92 17.59 1.38
C VAL A 56 23.58 17.38 0.68
N THR A 57 23.41 16.21 0.06
CA THR A 57 22.14 15.77 -0.51
C THR A 57 21.63 14.57 0.28
N ILE A 58 20.38 14.62 0.73
CA ILE A 58 19.73 13.54 1.49
C ILE A 58 18.47 13.14 0.72
N VAL A 59 18.20 11.83 0.65
CA VAL A 59 17.02 11.28 -0.03
C VAL A 59 16.14 10.58 0.98
N GLY A 60 14.88 10.96 1.07
CA GLY A 60 13.94 10.38 2.02
C GLY A 60 12.47 10.62 1.66
N ILE A 61 11.56 10.17 2.51
CA ILE A 61 10.12 10.45 2.41
C ILE A 61 9.76 11.62 3.31
N ILE A 62 8.96 12.55 2.81
CA ILE A 62 8.37 13.61 3.64
C ILE A 62 7.26 12.99 4.47
N VAL A 63 7.43 12.97 5.79
CA VAL A 63 6.43 12.44 6.71
C VAL A 63 5.52 13.54 7.22
N ARG A 64 6.08 14.73 7.43
CA ARG A 64 5.37 15.85 8.03
C ARG A 64 5.69 17.18 7.36
N THR A 65 4.70 18.04 7.22
CA THR A 65 4.86 19.39 6.70
C THR A 65 4.14 20.40 7.59
N SER A 66 4.81 21.51 7.92
CA SER A 66 4.19 22.66 8.60
C SER A 66 3.38 23.53 7.63
N ASP A 67 2.57 24.43 8.17
CA ASP A 67 2.01 25.54 7.41
C ASP A 67 3.12 26.50 6.92
N ILE A 68 2.84 27.23 5.85
CA ILE A 68 3.74 28.26 5.29
C ILE A 68 3.63 29.52 6.17
N LYS A 69 4.77 30.06 6.59
CA LYS A 69 4.84 31.25 7.44
C LYS A 69 5.67 32.35 6.78
N PRO A 70 5.36 33.62 7.04
CA PRO A 70 6.24 34.72 6.68
C PRO A 70 7.45 34.75 7.62
N PHE A 71 8.65 34.65 7.06
CA PHE A 71 9.93 34.82 7.73
C PHE A 71 10.46 36.23 7.45
N CYS A 72 10.63 37.04 8.49
CA CYS A 72 11.15 38.40 8.38
C CYS A 72 12.66 38.36 8.07
N THR A 73 13.06 38.87 6.91
CA THR A 73 14.48 39.06 6.56
C THR A 73 14.99 40.41 7.00
N ASN A 74 14.17 41.46 6.81
CA ASN A 74 14.50 42.83 7.16
C ASN A 74 13.34 43.41 7.98
N ILE A 75 13.64 44.05 9.10
CA ILE A 75 12.65 44.78 9.92
C ILE A 75 13.03 46.24 9.96
N ALA A 76 12.06 47.11 9.65
CA ALA A 76 12.20 48.54 9.86
C ALA A 76 11.90 48.89 11.32
N PHE A 77 12.77 49.69 11.91
CA PHE A 77 12.67 50.21 13.26
C PHE A 77 12.55 51.72 13.23
N MET A 78 11.66 52.24 14.07
CA MET A 78 11.45 53.68 14.25
C MET A 78 12.00 54.09 15.61
N CYS A 79 12.89 55.08 15.62
CA CYS A 79 13.38 55.67 16.85
C CYS A 79 12.26 56.39 17.59
N GLN A 80 12.08 56.10 18.89
CA GLN A 80 11.01 56.75 19.66
C GLN A 80 11.27 58.24 19.95
N LYS A 81 12.54 58.68 19.97
CA LYS A 81 12.91 60.09 20.22
C LYS A 81 12.84 60.96 18.96
N CYS A 82 13.61 60.63 17.91
CA CYS A 82 13.69 61.44 16.70
C CYS A 82 12.90 60.92 15.50
N GLN A 83 12.14 59.81 15.64
CA GLN A 83 11.34 59.20 14.56
C GLN A 83 12.13 58.74 13.32
N THR A 84 13.46 58.76 13.35
CA THR A 84 14.29 58.24 12.25
C THR A 84 14.04 56.74 12.04
N LEU A 85 13.91 56.36 10.76
CA LEU A 85 13.73 54.98 10.33
C LEU A 85 15.09 54.33 10.06
N GLN A 86 15.26 53.10 10.53
CA GLN A 86 16.44 52.29 10.26
C GLN A 86 16.06 50.84 10.05
N ILE A 87 16.69 50.18 9.08
CA ILE A 87 16.38 48.81 8.69
C ILE A 87 17.46 47.90 9.26
N ILE A 88 17.05 46.82 9.93
CA ILE A 88 17.95 45.80 10.44
C ILE A 88 17.63 44.46 9.81
N ILE A 89 18.67 43.85 9.26
CA ILE A 89 18.67 42.49 8.74
C ILE A 89 18.59 41.52 9.92
N GLN A 90 17.59 40.65 9.91
CA GLN A 90 17.34 39.63 10.91
C GLN A 90 18.03 38.33 10.48
N GLU A 91 19.34 38.24 10.72
CA GLU A 91 20.11 37.04 10.37
C GLU A 91 19.67 35.85 11.24
N LYS A 92 19.46 34.69 10.58
CA LYS A 92 19.13 33.40 11.23
C LYS A 92 17.83 33.38 12.04
N GLY A 93 16.93 34.34 11.83
CA GLY A 93 15.63 34.37 12.51
C GLY A 93 15.68 34.85 13.96
N CYS A 94 16.86 35.30 14.43
CA CYS A 94 16.99 35.96 15.71
C CYS A 94 16.45 37.39 15.60
N TYR A 95 15.56 37.78 16.52
CA TYR A 95 15.04 39.14 16.58
C TYR A 95 16.11 40.08 17.14
N ILE A 96 16.77 40.83 16.25
CA ILE A 96 17.82 41.79 16.58
C ILE A 96 17.24 43.19 16.49
N THR A 97 17.34 43.93 17.59
CA THR A 97 16.97 45.35 17.65
C THR A 97 18.20 46.24 17.45
N PRO A 98 18.00 47.48 16.98
CA PRO A 98 19.10 48.43 16.90
C PRO A 98 19.64 48.79 18.27
N ASN A 99 20.96 48.92 18.39
CA ASN A 99 21.60 49.33 19.64
C ASN A 99 21.66 50.86 19.80
N ARG A 100 21.72 51.60 18.68
CA ARG A 100 21.80 53.06 18.63
C ARG A 100 21.07 53.60 17.40
N CYS A 101 20.67 54.86 17.47
CA CYS A 101 19.97 55.55 16.39
C CYS A 101 20.98 56.13 15.38
N ILE A 102 20.65 56.06 14.08
CA ILE A 102 21.48 56.62 12.98
C ILE A 102 21.35 58.15 12.85
N GLY A 103 20.31 58.76 13.43
CA GLY A 103 20.11 60.22 13.37
C GLY A 103 21.29 61.02 13.94
N SER A 104 21.71 62.08 13.23
CA SER A 104 22.94 62.85 13.47
C SER A 104 23.09 63.42 14.89
N GLU A 105 21.97 63.72 15.57
CA GLU A 105 21.96 64.28 16.94
C GLU A 105 21.21 63.40 17.95
N CYS A 106 20.92 62.14 17.62
CA CYS A 106 20.08 61.28 18.46
C CYS A 106 20.82 60.06 19.03
N HIS A 107 20.92 60.00 20.36
CA HIS A 107 21.50 58.85 21.09
C HIS A 107 20.43 57.92 21.70
N ALA A 108 19.26 57.82 21.08
CA ALA A 108 18.23 56.90 21.55
C ALA A 108 18.67 55.43 21.42
N THR A 109 18.25 54.63 22.39
CA THR A 109 18.41 53.16 22.41
C THR A 109 17.07 52.43 22.36
N THR A 110 15.95 53.18 22.33
CA THR A 110 14.60 52.64 22.31
C THR A 110 13.99 52.74 20.91
N PHE A 111 13.59 51.58 20.37
CA PHE A 111 13.11 51.45 19.00
C PHE A 111 11.79 50.70 18.96
N LYS A 112 10.87 51.17 18.12
CA LYS A 112 9.60 50.51 17.83
C LYS A 112 9.72 49.77 16.49
N PRO A 113 9.45 48.45 16.43
CA PRO A 113 9.41 47.73 15.16
C PRO A 113 8.18 48.17 14.34
N LEU A 114 8.38 48.46 13.07
CA LEU A 114 7.33 48.79 12.11
C LEU A 114 7.01 47.59 11.23
N LEU A 115 6.31 46.61 11.80
CA LEU A 115 5.97 45.35 11.12
C LEU A 115 5.06 45.53 9.89
N LYS A 116 4.30 46.63 9.83
CA LYS A 116 3.38 46.97 8.72
C LYS A 116 4.01 47.86 7.65
N SER A 117 5.29 48.23 7.80
CA SER A 117 5.97 49.11 6.86
C SER A 117 6.35 48.35 5.58
N PRO A 118 6.29 48.97 4.38
CA PRO A 118 6.82 48.39 3.15
C PRO A 118 8.34 48.13 3.21
N LEU A 119 9.04 48.75 4.16
CA LEU A 119 10.47 48.52 4.41
C LEU A 119 10.75 47.21 5.16
N THR A 120 9.74 46.63 5.80
CA THR A 120 9.83 45.32 6.46
C THR A 120 9.58 44.24 5.41
N GLN A 121 10.62 43.48 5.07
CA GLN A 121 10.55 42.45 4.02
C GLN A 121 10.46 41.05 4.62
N THR A 122 9.49 40.29 4.14
CA THR A 122 9.25 38.90 4.53
C THR A 122 9.40 37.96 3.33
N ILE A 123 9.81 36.72 3.60
CA ILE A 123 9.86 35.63 2.63
C ILE A 123 9.05 34.44 3.16
N PRO A 124 8.42 33.63 2.32
CA PRO A 124 7.71 32.45 2.80
C PRO A 124 8.73 31.40 3.27
N TRP A 125 8.43 30.78 4.40
CA TRP A 125 9.23 29.77 5.08
C TRP A 125 8.34 28.62 5.52
N LYS A 126 8.83 27.39 5.38
CA LYS A 126 8.11 26.19 5.76
C LYS A 126 9.11 25.14 6.22
N THR A 127 8.69 24.33 7.19
CA THR A 127 9.50 23.25 7.71
C THR A 127 8.91 21.90 7.34
N VAL A 128 9.77 20.99 6.88
CA VAL A 128 9.39 19.63 6.48
C VAL A 128 10.25 18.61 7.21
N ARG A 129 9.64 17.50 7.64
CA ARG A 129 10.35 16.40 8.29
C ARG A 129 10.57 15.28 7.28
N LEU A 130 11.84 15.06 6.94
CA LEU A 130 12.29 14.03 6.03
C LEU A 130 12.70 12.77 6.82
N GLN A 131 12.22 11.61 6.43
CA GLN A 131 12.54 10.32 7.05
C GLN A 131 13.29 9.41 6.08
N GLU A 132 14.21 8.60 6.64
CA GLU A 132 14.93 7.58 5.90
C GLU A 132 13.99 6.57 5.21
N LEU A 133 14.34 6.18 3.98
CA LEU A 133 13.69 5.08 3.28
C LEU A 133 14.13 3.76 3.92
N ASN A 134 13.18 2.94 4.36
CA ASN A 134 13.45 1.62 4.98
C ASN A 134 14.00 0.62 3.94
N ILE A 135 15.27 0.77 3.55
CA ILE A 135 15.93 -0.09 2.54
C ILE A 135 16.52 -1.36 3.18
N ASN A 136 16.78 -1.35 4.48
CA ASN A 136 17.36 -2.48 5.21
C ASN A 136 16.49 -2.84 6.43
N GLN A 137 15.49 -3.71 6.23
CA GLN A 137 14.74 -4.34 7.32
C GLN A 137 15.59 -5.36 8.11
N ASP A 138 16.83 -5.62 7.70
CA ASP A 138 17.73 -6.59 8.33
C ASP A 138 18.16 -6.17 9.77
N GLU A 139 18.02 -4.88 10.14
CA GLU A 139 18.21 -4.38 11.50
C GLU A 139 16.86 -4.19 12.21
N GLY A 140 16.24 -5.29 12.63
CA GLY A 140 15.00 -5.27 13.39
C GLY A 140 15.08 -4.38 14.64
N GLY A 141 14.08 -3.50 14.83
CA GLY A 141 13.90 -2.72 16.07
C GLY A 141 14.48 -1.30 16.09
N ARG A 142 15.14 -0.84 15.02
CA ARG A 142 15.63 0.55 14.94
C ARG A 142 14.54 1.49 14.43
N VAL A 143 14.29 2.57 15.18
CA VAL A 143 13.42 3.67 14.72
C VAL A 143 14.12 4.39 13.55
N PRO A 144 13.45 4.55 12.39
CA PRO A 144 14.03 5.24 11.24
C PRO A 144 14.40 6.68 11.60
N ARG A 145 15.59 7.11 11.16
CA ARG A 145 16.06 8.47 11.46
C ARG A 145 15.27 9.48 10.64
N SER A 146 15.06 10.66 11.22
CA SER A 146 14.40 11.78 10.57
C SER A 146 15.17 13.07 10.80
N VAL A 147 15.15 13.95 9.82
CA VAL A 147 15.81 15.26 9.86
C VAL A 147 14.83 16.33 9.40
N GLU A 148 14.87 17.45 10.12
CA GLU A 148 14.08 18.63 9.81
C GLU A 148 14.78 19.44 8.72
N CYS A 149 14.03 19.84 7.69
CA CYS A 149 14.51 20.61 6.57
C CYS A 149 13.71 21.90 6.45
N GLU A 150 14.40 23.02 6.30
CA GLU A 150 13.78 24.33 6.11
C GLU A 150 13.75 24.68 4.62
N LEU A 151 12.56 25.01 4.14
CA LEU A 151 12.29 25.43 2.77
C LEU A 151 11.97 26.93 2.76
N TYR A 152 12.49 27.62 1.75
CA TYR A 152 12.36 29.06 1.58
C TYR A 152 11.85 29.42 0.19
N CYS A 153 11.09 30.52 0.09
CA CYS A 153 10.66 31.11 -1.17
C CYS A 153 9.89 30.12 -2.04
N ASP A 154 10.32 29.91 -3.28
CA ASP A 154 9.79 28.98 -4.28
C ASP A 154 9.80 27.51 -3.83
N LEU A 155 10.59 27.13 -2.83
CA LEU A 155 10.68 25.74 -2.39
C LEU A 155 9.50 25.31 -1.49
N THR A 156 8.77 26.23 -0.86
CA THR A 156 7.74 25.91 0.15
C THR A 156 6.56 25.09 -0.40
N GLU A 157 6.29 25.21 -1.69
CA GLU A 157 5.18 24.55 -2.39
C GLU A 157 5.61 23.34 -3.24
N THR A 158 6.90 22.99 -3.23
CA THR A 158 7.44 21.95 -4.12
C THR A 158 7.08 20.51 -3.73
N CYS A 159 6.64 20.30 -2.49
CA CYS A 159 6.55 18.95 -1.94
C CYS A 159 5.39 18.76 -0.94
N ILE A 160 4.84 17.54 -0.94
CA ILE A 160 3.66 17.14 -0.16
C ILE A 160 4.03 15.95 0.76
N PRO A 161 3.35 15.76 1.92
CA PRO A 161 3.51 14.55 2.71
C PRO A 161 3.32 13.27 1.88
N GLY A 162 4.22 12.30 2.06
CA GLY A 162 4.31 11.06 1.30
C GLY A 162 5.21 11.13 0.06
N ASP A 163 5.70 12.31 -0.33
CA ASP A 163 6.64 12.43 -1.45
C ASP A 163 8.03 11.92 -1.10
N VAL A 164 8.64 11.21 -2.04
CA VAL A 164 10.06 10.86 -1.95
C VAL A 164 10.82 11.99 -2.63
N VAL A 165 11.69 12.64 -1.89
CA VAL A 165 12.41 13.83 -2.34
C VAL A 165 13.90 13.68 -2.08
N ALA A 166 14.71 14.22 -2.99
CA ALA A 166 16.11 14.52 -2.74
C ALA A 166 16.22 15.99 -2.37
N ILE A 167 16.64 16.28 -1.13
CA ILE A 167 16.86 17.65 -0.66
C ILE A 167 18.37 17.87 -0.61
N SER A 168 18.84 18.89 -1.34
CA SER A 168 20.23 19.33 -1.28
C SER A 168 20.32 20.66 -0.57
N GLY A 169 21.25 20.79 0.38
CA GLY A 169 21.33 21.96 1.22
C GLY A 169 22.55 21.96 2.13
N THR A 170 22.66 23.01 2.93
CA THR A 170 23.74 23.15 3.92
C THR A 170 23.27 22.61 5.26
N LEU A 171 24.10 21.76 5.88
CA LEU A 171 23.82 21.23 7.20
C LEU A 171 24.06 22.30 8.28
N SER A 172 23.02 22.61 9.05
CA SER A 172 23.02 23.66 10.06
C SER A 172 22.66 23.10 11.44
N LEU A 173 22.95 23.87 12.49
CA LEU A 173 22.64 23.53 13.88
C LEU A 173 21.65 24.56 14.42
N ASN A 174 20.58 24.08 15.05
CA ASN A 174 19.63 24.92 15.78
C ASN A 174 19.77 24.68 17.28
N ASN A 175 19.60 25.72 18.10
CA ASN A 175 19.63 25.59 19.54
C ASN A 175 18.22 25.29 20.06
N ILE A 176 18.08 24.22 20.83
CA ILE A 176 16.77 23.66 21.23
C ILE A 176 15.99 24.60 22.18
N ASN A 177 16.69 25.49 22.89
CA ASN A 177 16.12 26.22 24.03
C ASN A 177 15.72 27.68 23.80
N GLU A 178 15.76 28.22 22.58
CA GLU A 178 15.24 29.59 22.33
C GLU A 178 13.73 29.72 22.65
N LYS A 179 12.98 28.60 22.71
CA LYS A 179 11.52 28.60 22.97
C LYS A 179 11.11 28.61 24.45
N LYS A 180 12.04 28.50 25.42
CA LYS A 180 11.71 28.56 26.86
C LYS A 180 12.31 29.81 27.48
N ASN A 181 11.45 30.78 27.77
CA ASN A 181 11.74 32.07 28.44
C ASN A 181 12.33 31.97 29.87
N THR A 182 12.85 30.82 30.29
CA THR A 182 13.54 30.66 31.57
C THR A 182 15.04 30.62 31.33
N ALA A 183 15.73 31.60 31.91
CA ALA A 183 17.16 31.87 31.90
C ALA A 183 18.07 30.65 32.13
N SER A 184 18.18 29.77 31.14
CA SER A 184 19.20 28.74 31.03
C SER A 184 20.02 29.05 29.79
N LYS A 185 20.89 30.06 29.92
CA LYS A 185 21.74 30.58 28.84
C LYS A 185 22.75 29.56 28.30
N ASP A 186 22.88 28.39 28.94
CA ASP A 186 23.93 27.41 28.65
C ASP A 186 23.38 26.02 28.31
N ALA A 187 22.36 25.93 27.46
CA ALA A 187 22.03 24.66 26.84
C ALA A 187 22.99 24.37 25.68
N CYS A 188 23.91 23.43 25.87
CA CYS A 188 24.88 23.00 24.87
C CYS A 188 24.34 21.96 23.87
N THR A 189 23.02 21.71 23.87
CA THR A 189 22.40 20.69 23.01
C THR A 189 21.84 21.33 21.74
N TYR A 190 22.41 20.93 20.61
CA TYR A 190 22.01 21.39 19.28
C TYR A 190 21.26 20.30 18.52
N THR A 191 20.23 20.68 17.77
CA THR A 191 19.59 19.82 16.77
C THR A 191 20.15 20.11 15.38
N ILE A 192 20.46 19.05 14.64
CA ILE A 192 20.89 19.15 13.25
C ILE A 192 19.64 19.34 12.37
N TYR A 193 19.66 20.36 11.51
CA TYR A 193 18.65 20.57 10.48
C TYR A 193 19.31 20.90 9.15
N LEU A 194 18.57 20.75 8.05
CA LEU A 194 19.07 21.04 6.70
C LEU A 194 18.43 22.33 6.18
N LYS A 195 19.26 23.32 5.84
CA LYS A 195 18.80 24.51 5.11
C LYS A 195 18.74 24.17 3.62
N ALA A 196 17.55 23.97 3.08
CA ALA A 196 17.39 23.48 1.72
C ALA A 196 17.77 24.55 0.69
N ASN A 197 18.62 24.15 -0.26
CA ASN A 197 18.89 24.93 -1.47
C ASN A 197 18.10 24.41 -2.67
N SER A 198 17.83 23.11 -2.76
CA SER A 198 17.01 22.55 -3.84
C SER A 198 16.22 21.35 -3.35
N VAL A 199 14.99 21.20 -3.83
CA VAL A 199 14.16 20.02 -3.62
C VAL A 199 13.90 19.39 -4.98
N THR A 200 14.16 18.09 -5.10
CA THR A 200 13.85 17.31 -6.30
C THR A 200 12.91 16.19 -5.94
N CYS A 201 11.65 16.29 -6.38
CA CYS A 201 10.65 15.24 -6.21
C CYS A 201 10.97 14.08 -7.14
N LEU A 202 11.06 12.87 -6.58
CA LEU A 202 11.32 11.64 -7.32
C LEU A 202 10.01 10.96 -7.79
N LYS A 203 8.85 11.48 -7.36
CA LYS A 203 7.53 11.04 -7.83
C LYS A 203 7.16 11.71 -9.16
N GLY A 204 6.78 10.92 -10.15
CA GLY A 204 6.00 11.36 -11.31
C GLY A 204 6.81 11.95 -12.47
N LYS A 205 6.50 11.47 -13.68
CA LYS A 205 7.10 11.78 -14.98
C LYS A 205 6.78 13.20 -15.54
N ASN A 206 6.34 14.15 -14.72
CA ASN A 206 5.92 15.47 -15.20
C ASN A 206 7.02 16.52 -15.05
N ILE A 207 8.14 16.34 -15.77
CA ILE A 207 9.04 17.44 -16.08
C ILE A 207 9.40 17.28 -17.56
N GLU A 208 9.02 18.25 -18.38
CA GLU A 208 9.30 18.36 -19.81
C GLU A 208 10.80 18.41 -20.17
N ASN A 209 11.69 18.25 -19.18
CA ASN A 209 13.13 18.16 -19.36
C ASN A 209 13.57 16.69 -19.36
N LYS A 210 13.48 16.08 -20.54
CA LYS A 210 13.91 14.69 -20.80
C LYS A 210 15.38 14.39 -20.45
N ASP A 211 16.22 15.42 -20.31
CA ASP A 211 17.68 15.22 -20.19
C ASP A 211 18.23 15.27 -18.76
N ALA A 212 17.46 15.75 -17.77
CA ALA A 212 17.92 15.86 -16.38
C ALA A 212 17.33 14.81 -15.42
N VAL A 213 16.27 14.12 -15.82
CA VAL A 213 15.49 13.17 -14.97
C VAL A 213 15.89 11.70 -15.20
N SER A 214 16.86 11.43 -16.07
CA SER A 214 17.46 10.10 -16.27
C SER A 214 18.11 9.52 -14.99
N ASN A 215 18.33 10.33 -13.95
CA ASN A 215 19.13 10.00 -12.76
C ASN A 215 18.35 9.75 -11.45
N SER A 216 17.01 9.67 -11.46
CA SER A 216 16.22 9.59 -10.20
C SER A 216 16.17 8.22 -9.53
N ILE A 217 16.65 7.17 -10.20
CA ILE A 217 17.17 5.93 -9.61
C ILE A 217 18.36 5.60 -10.50
N HIS A 218 19.57 5.96 -10.09
CA HIS A 218 20.78 5.52 -10.79
C HIS A 218 20.88 4.01 -10.59
N PHE A 219 20.34 3.24 -11.54
CA PHE A 219 20.71 1.84 -11.64
C PHE A 219 22.19 1.84 -11.98
N LYS A 220 23.03 1.35 -11.07
CA LYS A 220 24.44 1.19 -11.36
C LYS A 220 24.57 0.21 -12.54
N THR A 221 25.67 0.30 -13.29
CA THR A 221 25.95 -0.67 -14.36
C THR A 221 25.89 -2.12 -13.84
N GLU A 222 26.31 -2.35 -12.60
CA GLU A 222 26.16 -3.62 -11.88
C GLU A 222 24.70 -4.06 -11.73
N ASP A 223 23.80 -3.15 -11.34
CA ASP A 223 22.38 -3.44 -11.18
C ASP A 223 21.74 -3.81 -12.52
N LEU A 224 22.11 -3.11 -13.60
CA LEU A 224 21.64 -3.40 -14.94
C LEU A 224 22.12 -4.78 -15.43
N ASN A 225 23.35 -5.17 -15.10
CA ASN A 225 23.87 -6.48 -15.44
C ASN A 225 23.12 -7.59 -14.69
N LEU A 226 22.80 -7.39 -13.41
CA LEU A 226 21.98 -8.34 -12.63
C LEU A 226 20.56 -8.45 -13.22
N ILE A 227 19.95 -7.34 -13.60
CA ILE A 227 18.62 -7.32 -14.23
C ILE A 227 18.64 -8.11 -15.55
N LYS A 228 19.69 -7.93 -16.37
CA LYS A 228 19.86 -8.69 -17.62
C LYS A 228 20.02 -10.19 -17.36
N GLN A 229 20.80 -10.58 -16.34
CA GLN A 229 20.97 -11.98 -15.95
C GLN A 229 19.65 -12.62 -15.50
N ILE A 230 18.85 -11.91 -14.73
CA ILE A 230 17.52 -12.39 -14.32
C ILE A 230 16.60 -12.52 -15.53
N HIS A 231 16.63 -11.55 -16.44
CA HIS A 231 15.79 -11.56 -17.63
C HIS A 231 16.13 -12.66 -18.63
N SER A 232 17.38 -13.14 -18.67
CA SER A 232 17.80 -14.23 -19.56
C SER A 232 17.33 -15.62 -19.13
N GLU A 233 16.71 -15.77 -17.96
CA GLU A 233 16.17 -17.05 -17.50
C GLU A 233 14.85 -17.40 -18.22
N ASP A 234 14.75 -18.63 -18.74
CA ASP A 234 13.60 -19.07 -19.56
C ASP A 234 12.27 -19.05 -18.80
N ASN A 235 12.28 -19.41 -17.50
CA ASN A 235 11.09 -19.48 -16.64
C ASN A 235 11.08 -18.37 -15.58
N LEU A 236 11.24 -17.11 -16.00
CA LEU A 236 11.31 -15.97 -15.09
C LEU A 236 10.10 -15.85 -14.15
N PHE A 237 8.88 -16.10 -14.63
CA PHE A 237 7.69 -15.99 -13.78
C PHE A 237 7.74 -16.96 -12.59
N GLN A 238 8.05 -18.23 -12.85
CA GLN A 238 8.25 -19.24 -11.83
C GLN A 238 9.38 -18.87 -10.86
N LEU A 239 10.50 -18.37 -11.39
CA LEU A 239 11.63 -17.91 -10.58
C LEU A 239 11.23 -16.79 -9.61
N MET A 240 10.43 -15.82 -10.07
CA MET A 240 9.94 -14.73 -9.22
C MET A 240 8.95 -15.20 -8.16
N VAL A 241 8.09 -16.16 -8.50
CA VAL A 241 7.11 -16.75 -7.57
C VAL A 241 7.80 -17.56 -6.48
N SER A 242 8.73 -18.44 -6.86
CA SER A 242 9.53 -19.24 -5.92
C SER A 242 10.44 -18.39 -5.03
N SER A 243 10.93 -17.25 -5.54
CA SER A 243 11.79 -16.31 -4.79
C SER A 243 11.03 -15.38 -3.84
N LEU A 244 9.70 -15.24 -3.95
CA LEU A 244 8.90 -14.33 -3.12
C LEU A 244 8.96 -14.69 -1.63
N CYS A 245 8.74 -15.96 -1.31
CA CYS A 245 8.78 -16.45 0.07
C CYS A 245 9.25 -17.91 0.07
N PRO A 246 10.58 -18.14 0.09
CA PRO A 246 11.13 -19.49 0.05
C PRO A 246 10.90 -20.26 1.36
N ASN A 247 10.56 -19.57 2.45
CA ASN A 247 10.31 -20.19 3.75
C ASN A 247 8.96 -20.91 3.80
N ILE A 248 8.01 -20.57 2.93
CA ILE A 248 6.68 -21.16 2.92
C ILE A 248 6.59 -22.13 1.74
N TYR A 249 6.31 -23.40 2.06
CA TYR A 249 6.08 -24.43 1.06
C TYR A 249 4.68 -24.32 0.45
N GLY A 250 4.56 -24.50 -0.87
CA GLY A 250 3.28 -24.51 -1.57
C GLY A 250 2.65 -23.14 -1.80
N HIS A 251 1.34 -23.13 -2.06
CA HIS A 251 0.54 -21.94 -2.37
C HIS A 251 1.07 -21.10 -3.55
N GLU A 252 1.61 -21.77 -4.57
CA GLU A 252 2.27 -21.11 -5.71
C GLU A 252 1.32 -20.17 -6.48
N LEU A 253 0.03 -20.49 -6.61
CA LEU A 253 -0.96 -19.61 -7.24
C LEU A 253 -1.22 -18.32 -6.43
N ILE A 254 -1.15 -18.40 -5.10
CA ILE A 254 -1.30 -17.24 -4.21
C ILE A 254 -0.07 -16.34 -4.34
N LYS A 255 1.12 -16.94 -4.29
CA LYS A 255 2.40 -16.25 -4.53
C LYS A 255 2.42 -15.60 -5.91
N ALA A 256 1.93 -16.29 -6.95
CA ALA A 256 1.77 -15.76 -8.31
C ALA A 256 0.87 -14.53 -8.34
N GLY A 257 -0.29 -14.58 -7.67
CA GLY A 257 -1.16 -13.42 -7.50
C GLY A 257 -0.44 -12.24 -6.86
N ILE A 258 0.27 -12.45 -5.74
CA ILE A 258 1.05 -11.41 -5.05
C ILE A 258 2.11 -10.80 -5.96
N VAL A 259 2.87 -11.63 -6.69
CA VAL A 259 3.87 -11.15 -7.65
C VAL A 259 3.21 -10.28 -8.73
N LEU A 260 2.07 -10.69 -9.29
CA LEU A 260 1.35 -9.85 -10.26
C LEU A 260 0.95 -8.48 -9.65
N ALA A 261 0.51 -8.44 -8.39
CA ALA A 261 0.22 -7.17 -7.71
C ALA A 261 1.47 -6.30 -7.47
N LEU A 262 2.64 -6.92 -7.20
CA LEU A 262 3.91 -6.20 -7.03
C LEU A 262 4.32 -5.44 -8.29
N PHE A 263 4.10 -6.02 -9.47
CA PHE A 263 4.44 -5.41 -10.76
C PHE A 263 3.36 -4.44 -11.26
N GLY A 264 2.08 -4.71 -10.99
CA GLY A 264 0.93 -3.87 -11.35
C GLY A 264 0.64 -3.81 -12.86
N GLY A 265 -0.52 -3.25 -13.25
CA GLY A 265 -1.00 -3.24 -14.64
C GLY A 265 -0.45 -2.10 -15.52
N GLY A 266 0.05 -1.02 -14.91
CA GLY A 266 0.61 0.14 -15.63
C GLY A 266 -0.39 1.12 -16.20
N SER A 267 0.07 2.36 -16.36
CA SER A 267 -0.72 3.46 -16.86
C SER A 267 -1.00 3.33 -18.36
N THR A 268 -2.26 3.52 -18.74
CA THR A 268 -2.62 3.86 -20.12
C THR A 268 -2.80 5.38 -20.12
N GLN A 269 -1.75 6.14 -20.42
CA GLN A 269 -1.89 7.58 -20.61
C GLN A 269 -2.50 7.82 -22.00
N SER A 270 -3.82 7.71 -22.11
CA SER A 270 -4.54 8.35 -23.21
C SER A 270 -4.64 9.84 -22.89
N SER A 271 -3.98 10.65 -23.72
CA SER A 271 -3.70 12.07 -23.50
C SER A 271 -4.90 13.03 -23.59
N GLU A 272 -6.15 12.55 -23.73
CA GLU A 272 -7.27 13.44 -24.09
C GLU A 272 -8.58 13.25 -23.31
N LEU A 273 -8.77 12.15 -22.54
CA LEU A 273 -9.96 11.97 -21.71
C LEU A 273 -9.58 11.66 -20.26
N ALA A 274 -9.99 12.57 -19.38
CA ALA A 274 -9.61 12.71 -17.97
C ALA A 274 -10.19 11.63 -17.02
N PHE A 275 -10.25 10.37 -17.44
CA PHE A 275 -10.56 9.25 -16.56
C PHE A 275 -9.31 8.41 -16.33
N SER A 276 -8.62 8.69 -15.22
CA SER A 276 -7.50 7.88 -14.75
C SER A 276 -8.01 6.53 -14.27
N THR A 277 -7.97 5.51 -15.14
CA THR A 277 -8.26 4.13 -14.75
C THR A 277 -7.21 3.64 -13.74
N ARG A 278 -7.66 3.06 -12.63
CA ARG A 278 -6.83 2.47 -11.57
C ARG A 278 -5.87 1.42 -12.15
N GLU A 279 -4.59 1.52 -11.77
CA GLU A 279 -3.51 0.67 -12.31
C GLU A 279 -3.12 -0.52 -11.42
N ASN A 280 -3.41 -0.41 -10.12
CA ASN A 280 -2.95 -1.34 -9.10
C ASN A 280 -4.00 -2.44 -8.83
N SER A 281 -3.54 -3.66 -8.57
CA SER A 281 -4.40 -4.81 -8.25
C SER A 281 -4.35 -5.13 -6.76
N HIS A 282 -5.51 -5.15 -6.10
CA HIS A 282 -5.66 -5.44 -4.67
C HIS A 282 -5.92 -6.92 -4.44
N ILE A 283 -5.30 -7.46 -3.39
CA ILE A 283 -5.38 -8.88 -3.06
C ILE A 283 -5.82 -9.06 -1.62
N LEU A 284 -6.74 -9.99 -1.38
CA LEU A 284 -7.14 -10.43 -0.05
C LEU A 284 -6.80 -11.92 0.11
N ILE A 285 -6.09 -12.25 1.19
CA ILE A 285 -5.77 -13.62 1.57
C ILE A 285 -6.53 -13.93 2.84
N VAL A 286 -7.45 -14.88 2.78
CA VAL A 286 -8.25 -15.36 3.89
C VAL A 286 -7.78 -16.75 4.24
N GLY A 287 -7.64 -17.06 5.53
CA GLY A 287 -7.44 -18.45 5.89
C GLY A 287 -7.29 -18.66 7.37
N ASP A 288 -7.16 -19.92 7.76
CA ASP A 288 -7.01 -20.30 9.17
C ASP A 288 -5.66 -19.81 9.72
N PRO A 289 -5.56 -19.49 11.03
CA PRO A 289 -4.31 -19.12 11.68
C PRO A 289 -3.21 -20.18 11.46
N GLY A 290 -1.94 -19.76 11.41
CA GLY A 290 -0.80 -20.68 11.27
C GLY A 290 -0.36 -20.97 9.82
N LEU A 291 -1.16 -20.62 8.81
CA LEU A 291 -0.86 -20.89 7.40
C LEU A 291 0.13 -19.91 6.72
N GLY A 292 1.01 -19.27 7.50
CA GLY A 292 2.07 -18.40 6.96
C GLY A 292 1.64 -17.08 6.32
N LYS A 293 0.36 -16.67 6.42
CA LYS A 293 -0.18 -15.44 5.79
C LYS A 293 0.60 -14.16 6.14
N SER A 294 0.86 -13.93 7.43
CA SER A 294 1.61 -12.77 7.91
C SER A 294 3.06 -12.76 7.38
N GLN A 295 3.68 -13.94 7.25
CA GLN A 295 5.02 -14.07 6.70
C GLN A 295 5.07 -13.76 5.19
N MET A 296 4.03 -14.14 4.44
CA MET A 296 3.90 -13.72 3.03
C MET A 296 3.79 -12.20 2.92
N LEU A 297 3.00 -11.54 3.78
CA LEU A 297 2.87 -10.08 3.80
C LEU A 297 4.17 -9.37 4.16
N LEU A 298 4.90 -9.88 5.17
CA LEU A 298 6.19 -9.34 5.57
C LEU A 298 7.20 -9.43 4.42
N ALA A 299 7.32 -10.59 3.77
CA ALA A 299 8.17 -10.77 2.61
C ALA A 299 7.80 -9.81 1.47
N THR A 300 6.50 -9.68 1.18
CA THR A 300 5.97 -8.76 0.17
C THR A 300 6.32 -7.30 0.48
N SER A 301 6.21 -6.90 1.75
CA SER A 301 6.55 -5.54 2.20
C SER A 301 8.04 -5.23 2.04
N GLY A 302 8.91 -6.22 2.29
CA GLY A 302 10.36 -6.07 2.12
C GLY A 302 10.82 -6.07 0.66
N ILE A 303 10.13 -6.81 -0.21
CA ILE A 303 10.42 -6.88 -1.65
C ILE A 303 9.88 -5.64 -2.39
N SER A 304 8.78 -5.07 -1.91
CA SER A 304 8.20 -3.84 -2.48
C SER A 304 9.18 -2.67 -2.36
N PRO A 305 9.39 -1.84 -3.41
CA PRO A 305 10.23 -0.64 -3.30
C PRO A 305 9.67 0.41 -2.34
N ARG A 306 8.34 0.38 -2.12
CA ARG A 306 7.62 1.25 -1.18
C ARG A 306 6.59 0.41 -0.42
N GLY A 307 7.09 -0.59 0.30
CA GLY A 307 6.28 -1.45 1.15
C GLY A 307 6.07 -0.83 2.51
N VAL A 308 4.81 -0.72 2.94
CA VAL A 308 4.45 -0.40 4.33
C VAL A 308 3.69 -1.59 4.89
N TYR A 309 4.15 -2.13 6.01
CA TYR A 309 3.48 -3.20 6.74
C TYR A 309 2.72 -2.61 7.92
N VAL A 310 1.48 -3.06 8.08
CA VAL A 310 0.52 -2.53 9.03
C VAL A 310 -0.26 -3.68 9.65
N CYS A 311 -0.41 -3.68 10.98
CA CYS A 311 -1.27 -4.64 11.67
C CYS A 311 -2.58 -3.98 12.10
N GLY A 312 -3.70 -4.58 11.73
CA GLY A 312 -5.04 -4.00 11.89
C GLY A 312 -5.39 -3.62 13.33
N ASN A 313 -5.01 -4.46 14.31
CA ASN A 313 -5.23 -4.17 15.73
C ASN A 313 -4.44 -2.95 16.25
N SER A 314 -3.25 -2.73 15.71
CA SER A 314 -2.34 -1.66 16.16
C SER A 314 -2.63 -0.31 15.51
N THR A 315 -3.48 -0.28 14.48
CA THR A 315 -3.73 0.93 13.70
C THR A 315 -4.99 1.67 14.05
N THR A 316 -4.87 2.99 14.00
CA THR A 316 -5.99 3.92 14.08
C THR A 316 -6.30 4.51 12.70
N THR A 317 -7.49 5.08 12.51
CA THR A 317 -7.84 5.84 11.28
C THR A 317 -6.77 6.89 10.97
N SER A 318 -6.33 7.59 12.01
CA SER A 318 -5.24 8.56 12.01
C SER A 318 -3.93 7.97 11.47
N GLY A 319 -3.47 6.83 12.00
CA GLY A 319 -2.24 6.18 11.56
C GLY A 319 -2.33 5.59 10.14
N LEU A 320 -3.53 5.28 9.65
CA LEU A 320 -3.76 4.78 8.29
C LEU A 320 -3.84 5.90 7.25
N THR A 321 -4.46 7.03 7.61
CA THR A 321 -4.78 8.14 6.71
C THR A 321 -3.81 9.31 6.85
N VAL A 322 -4.25 10.41 7.45
CA VAL A 322 -3.51 11.65 7.63
C VAL A 322 -3.92 12.23 8.98
N THR A 323 -2.95 12.70 9.74
CA THR A 323 -3.16 13.36 11.02
C THR A 323 -2.78 14.82 10.95
N ILE A 324 -3.55 15.65 11.66
CA ILE A 324 -3.17 17.03 11.93
C ILE A 324 -2.64 17.04 13.36
N THR A 325 -1.35 17.32 13.51
CA THR A 325 -0.69 17.46 14.82
C THR A 325 -0.39 18.92 15.08
N LYS A 326 -0.67 19.39 16.30
CA LYS A 326 -0.35 20.77 16.70
C LYS A 326 1.07 20.86 17.24
N GLU A 327 1.88 21.74 16.68
CA GLU A 327 3.22 22.04 17.21
C GLU A 327 3.18 22.93 18.45
N GLY A 328 4.31 22.94 19.19
CA GLY A 328 4.56 23.90 20.27
C GLY A 328 4.56 25.33 19.72
N GLY A 329 3.40 25.98 19.86
CA GLY A 329 3.04 27.25 19.20
C GLY A 329 1.56 27.32 18.80
N GLY A 330 0.84 26.20 18.84
CA GLY A 330 -0.60 26.13 18.49
C GLY A 330 -0.86 25.93 17.00
N GLU A 331 0.19 25.72 16.21
CA GLU A 331 0.18 25.64 14.75
C GLU A 331 -0.13 24.23 14.29
N ASN A 332 -0.83 24.11 13.17
CA ASN A 332 -1.17 22.82 12.60
C ASN A 332 -0.01 22.30 11.73
N SER A 333 0.28 21.01 11.82
CA SER A 333 1.19 20.31 10.92
C SER A 333 0.51 19.04 10.41
N LEU A 334 0.72 18.74 9.13
CA LEU A 334 0.14 17.58 8.47
C LEU A 334 1.13 16.43 8.52
N GLU A 335 0.70 15.28 9.03
CA GLU A 335 1.49 14.05 9.11
C GLU A 335 0.81 12.94 8.31
N ALA A 336 1.60 12.29 7.44
CA ALA A 336 1.14 11.23 6.56
C ALA A 336 1.08 9.88 7.30
N GLY A 337 -0.06 9.20 7.20
CA GLY A 337 -0.24 7.83 7.64
C GLY A 337 0.20 6.79 6.59
N ALA A 338 0.01 5.52 6.92
CA ALA A 338 0.54 4.39 6.16
C ALA A 338 0.15 4.37 4.68
N LEU A 339 -1.11 4.69 4.34
CA LEU A 339 -1.58 4.68 2.95
C LEU A 339 -0.94 5.79 2.11
N VAL A 340 -0.71 6.97 2.69
CA VAL A 340 -0.08 8.09 1.96
C VAL A 340 1.43 7.85 1.79
N LEU A 341 2.08 7.26 2.80
CA LEU A 341 3.49 6.88 2.73
C LEU A 341 3.74 5.80 1.66
N ALA A 342 2.80 4.87 1.50
CA ALA A 342 2.81 3.80 0.51
C ALA A 342 2.36 4.24 -0.90
N ASP A 343 2.17 5.54 -1.20
CA ASP A 343 1.78 6.03 -2.54
C ASP A 343 2.72 5.49 -3.64
N GLN A 344 2.15 4.96 -4.73
CA GLN A 344 2.83 4.21 -5.80
C GLN A 344 3.56 2.93 -5.33
N GLY A 345 3.32 2.48 -4.11
CA GLY A 345 3.86 1.27 -3.51
C GLY A 345 2.77 0.28 -3.14
N HIS A 346 3.04 -0.49 -2.08
CA HIS A 346 2.13 -1.52 -1.59
C HIS A 346 1.95 -1.39 -0.07
N CYS A 347 0.70 -1.40 0.36
CA CYS A 347 0.32 -1.41 1.76
C CYS A 347 -0.11 -2.83 2.13
N CYS A 348 0.70 -3.49 2.96
CA CYS A 348 0.44 -4.83 3.45
C CYS A 348 -0.29 -4.72 4.79
N ILE A 349 -1.53 -5.22 4.87
CA ILE A 349 -2.38 -5.12 6.05
C ILE A 349 -2.63 -6.52 6.61
N ASP A 350 -2.14 -6.80 7.81
CA ASP A 350 -2.47 -8.01 8.55
C ASP A 350 -3.66 -7.80 9.47
N GLU A 351 -4.34 -8.88 9.86
CA GLU A 351 -5.54 -8.86 10.71
C GLU A 351 -6.62 -7.90 10.19
N PHE A 352 -6.86 -7.94 8.88
CA PHE A 352 -7.80 -7.04 8.21
C PHE A 352 -9.24 -7.16 8.76
N ASP A 353 -9.62 -8.32 9.30
CA ASP A 353 -10.91 -8.54 9.97
C ASP A 353 -11.11 -7.68 11.22
N LYS A 354 -10.04 -7.17 11.83
CA LYS A 354 -10.08 -6.32 13.03
C LYS A 354 -10.26 -4.83 12.73
N MET A 355 -10.23 -4.43 11.46
CA MET A 355 -10.26 -3.02 11.04
C MET A 355 -11.64 -2.47 10.68
N MET A 356 -12.73 -3.02 11.24
CA MET A 356 -14.10 -2.68 10.82
C MET A 356 -14.42 -1.18 10.85
N HIS A 357 -13.88 -0.43 11.81
CA HIS A 357 -14.09 1.02 11.92
C HIS A 357 -13.30 1.86 10.90
N HIS A 358 -12.33 1.26 10.20
CA HIS A 358 -11.40 1.94 9.27
C HIS A 358 -11.75 1.69 7.80
N HIS A 359 -12.79 0.91 7.52
CA HIS A 359 -13.18 0.55 6.17
C HIS A 359 -13.50 1.76 5.29
N SER A 360 -14.10 2.84 5.82
CA SER A 360 -14.45 4.02 5.01
C SER A 360 -13.22 4.67 4.34
N ALA A 361 -12.12 4.81 5.08
CA ALA A 361 -10.87 5.35 4.57
C ALA A 361 -10.24 4.42 3.50
N LEU A 362 -10.33 3.11 3.70
CA LEU A 362 -9.87 2.12 2.73
C LEU A 362 -10.71 2.15 1.45
N LEU A 363 -12.03 2.33 1.58
CA LEU A 363 -12.93 2.43 0.43
C LEU A 363 -12.59 3.61 -0.47
N GLU A 364 -12.29 4.76 0.13
CA GLU A 364 -11.85 5.95 -0.59
C GLU A 364 -10.51 5.71 -1.31
N ALA A 365 -9.51 5.19 -0.59
CA ALA A 365 -8.19 4.92 -1.15
C ALA A 365 -8.21 3.85 -2.26
N MET A 366 -9.01 2.78 -2.12
CA MET A 366 -9.10 1.69 -3.12
C MET A 366 -9.85 2.10 -4.39
N GLU A 367 -10.79 3.03 -4.29
CA GLU A 367 -11.62 3.48 -5.42
C GLU A 367 -11.02 4.69 -6.12
N GLN A 368 -10.75 5.76 -5.36
CA GLN A 368 -10.34 7.06 -5.89
C GLN A 368 -8.82 7.23 -5.93
N GLN A 369 -8.06 6.35 -5.26
CA GLN A 369 -6.61 6.46 -5.11
C GLN A 369 -6.16 7.77 -4.46
N THR A 370 -7.04 8.37 -3.67
CA THR A 370 -6.83 9.61 -2.91
C THR A 370 -7.43 9.47 -1.53
N ILE A 371 -6.94 10.26 -0.59
CA ILE A 371 -7.49 10.39 0.76
C ILE A 371 -7.79 11.86 0.99
N SER A 372 -9.05 12.17 1.21
CA SER A 372 -9.54 13.49 1.59
C SER A 372 -9.62 13.59 3.10
N MET A 373 -9.17 14.73 3.63
CA MET A 373 -9.28 15.05 5.04
C MET A 373 -9.80 16.47 5.20
N ALA A 374 -10.83 16.62 6.01
CA ALA A 374 -11.38 17.90 6.44
C ALA A 374 -11.42 17.93 7.98
N LYS A 375 -10.38 18.49 8.61
CA LYS A 375 -10.27 18.57 10.08
C LYS A 375 -9.60 19.88 10.50
N SER A 376 -10.00 20.42 11.65
CA SER A 376 -9.37 21.61 12.27
C SER A 376 -9.20 22.81 11.32
N GLY A 377 -10.17 23.02 10.42
CA GLY A 377 -10.15 24.10 9.43
C GLY A 377 -9.29 23.84 8.19
N VAL A 378 -8.61 22.69 8.10
CA VAL A 378 -7.80 22.29 6.94
C VAL A 378 -8.58 21.27 6.12
N VAL A 379 -8.76 21.56 4.83
CA VAL A 379 -9.32 20.64 3.84
C VAL A 379 -8.21 20.33 2.84
N CYS A 380 -7.79 19.08 2.76
CA CYS A 380 -6.76 18.64 1.83
C CYS A 380 -7.06 17.26 1.25
N THR A 381 -6.64 17.05 0.00
CA THR A 381 -6.68 15.75 -0.68
C THR A 381 -5.25 15.31 -0.96
N LEU A 382 -4.89 14.12 -0.48
CA LEU A 382 -3.54 13.56 -0.64
C LEU A 382 -3.60 12.31 -1.53
N PRO A 383 -2.63 12.13 -2.46
CA PRO A 383 -2.60 10.96 -3.31
C PRO A 383 -2.21 9.70 -2.51
N ALA A 384 -2.94 8.63 -2.72
CA ALA A 384 -2.74 7.33 -2.08
C ALA A 384 -2.88 6.20 -3.11
N ARG A 385 -2.13 6.27 -4.23
CA ARG A 385 -2.13 5.28 -5.31
C ARG A 385 -1.35 4.04 -4.92
N THR A 386 -1.77 3.42 -3.83
CA THR A 386 -1.16 2.21 -3.28
C THR A 386 -1.84 0.98 -3.86
N SER A 387 -1.18 -0.16 -3.77
CA SER A 387 -1.89 -1.44 -3.83
C SER A 387 -2.07 -2.02 -2.43
N ILE A 388 -3.27 -2.47 -2.09
CA ILE A 388 -3.56 -3.11 -0.81
C ILE A 388 -3.43 -4.63 -0.98
N ILE A 389 -2.58 -5.22 -0.13
CA ILE A 389 -2.43 -6.67 0.00
C ILE A 389 -2.79 -6.99 1.45
N ALA A 390 -3.95 -7.60 1.66
CA ALA A 390 -4.51 -7.81 2.98
C ALA A 390 -4.53 -9.29 3.35
N ALA A 391 -4.28 -9.61 4.60
CA ALA A 391 -4.55 -10.91 5.20
C ALA A 391 -5.65 -10.78 6.24
N ALA A 392 -6.59 -11.72 6.25
CA ALA A 392 -7.68 -11.78 7.20
C ALA A 392 -7.85 -13.18 7.75
N ASN A 393 -8.30 -13.26 9.00
CA ASN A 393 -8.67 -14.52 9.63
C ASN A 393 -10.20 -14.63 9.68
N PRO A 394 -10.77 -15.83 9.51
CA PRO A 394 -12.20 -16.05 9.71
C PRO A 394 -12.56 -15.80 11.18
N SER A 395 -13.74 -15.23 11.43
CA SER A 395 -14.17 -14.82 12.77
C SER A 395 -14.29 -15.95 13.80
N GLY A 396 -14.43 -17.19 13.34
CA GLY A 396 -14.47 -18.39 14.17
C GLY A 396 -13.13 -19.14 14.29
N GLY A 397 -12.02 -18.58 13.82
CA GLY A 397 -10.72 -19.25 13.78
C GLY A 397 -10.56 -20.22 12.61
N HIS A 398 -11.64 -20.89 12.19
CA HIS A 398 -11.67 -21.76 11.02
C HIS A 398 -12.64 -21.26 9.95
N TYR A 399 -12.27 -21.44 8.69
CA TYR A 399 -13.10 -21.08 7.56
C TYR A 399 -14.26 -22.08 7.40
N ASN A 400 -15.49 -21.62 7.66
CA ASN A 400 -16.66 -22.47 7.52
C ASN A 400 -17.24 -22.34 6.10
N LYS A 401 -17.14 -23.42 5.31
CA LYS A 401 -17.70 -23.50 3.95
C LYS A 401 -19.22 -23.31 3.92
N ALA A 402 -19.95 -23.67 4.97
CA ALA A 402 -21.39 -23.46 5.08
C ALA A 402 -21.81 -21.98 5.20
N LYS A 403 -20.84 -21.09 5.47
CA LYS A 403 -21.04 -19.64 5.53
C LYS A 403 -20.39 -18.99 4.31
N THR A 404 -20.92 -17.82 3.96
CA THR A 404 -20.37 -17.02 2.86
C THR A 404 -19.05 -16.36 3.30
N VAL A 405 -18.23 -15.93 2.35
CA VAL A 405 -16.94 -15.26 2.64
C VAL A 405 -17.16 -13.98 3.46
N SER A 406 -18.21 -13.22 3.11
CA SER A 406 -18.60 -12.00 3.81
C SER A 406 -19.02 -12.27 5.26
N GLU A 407 -19.75 -13.35 5.53
CA GLU A 407 -20.13 -13.77 6.89
C GLU A 407 -18.94 -14.32 7.68
N ASN A 408 -18.07 -15.11 7.04
CA ASN A 408 -16.87 -15.64 7.68
C ASN A 408 -15.97 -14.50 8.19
N LEU A 409 -15.80 -13.44 7.38
CA LEU A 409 -14.93 -12.30 7.68
C LEU A 409 -15.60 -11.15 8.43
N ARG A 410 -16.94 -11.07 8.45
CA ARG A 410 -17.71 -9.90 8.93
C ARG A 410 -17.42 -8.61 8.15
N ILE A 411 -17.18 -8.72 6.85
CA ILE A 411 -16.84 -7.59 5.97
C ILE A 411 -17.96 -7.33 4.98
N ASN A 412 -18.27 -6.06 4.70
CA ASN A 412 -19.28 -5.67 3.73
C ASN A 412 -18.90 -6.14 2.30
N GLY A 413 -19.86 -6.70 1.55
CA GLY A 413 -19.68 -7.10 0.16
C GLY A 413 -19.18 -5.99 -0.77
N SER A 414 -19.47 -4.72 -0.45
CA SER A 414 -18.95 -3.58 -1.20
C SER A 414 -17.42 -3.41 -1.09
N LEU A 415 -16.80 -3.79 0.03
CA LEU A 415 -15.35 -3.80 0.21
C LEU A 415 -14.73 -5.03 -0.45
N LEU A 416 -15.36 -6.20 -0.28
CA LEU A 416 -14.91 -7.45 -0.91
C LEU A 416 -14.85 -7.34 -2.44
N SER A 417 -15.85 -6.70 -3.07
CA SER A 417 -15.88 -6.49 -4.53
C SER A 417 -14.78 -5.57 -5.07
N ARG A 418 -14.02 -4.87 -4.20
CA ARG A 418 -12.90 -3.99 -4.60
C ARG A 418 -11.55 -4.70 -4.60
N PHE A 419 -11.48 -5.90 -4.03
CA PHE A 419 -10.35 -6.79 -4.20
C PHE A 419 -10.44 -7.47 -5.56
N ASP A 420 -9.32 -7.48 -6.28
CA ASP A 420 -9.21 -8.07 -7.60
C ASP A 420 -9.03 -9.60 -7.51
N LEU A 421 -8.30 -10.05 -6.49
CA LEU A 421 -8.12 -11.47 -6.17
C LEU A 421 -8.42 -11.70 -4.69
N VAL A 422 -9.22 -12.73 -4.41
CA VAL A 422 -9.53 -13.22 -3.06
C VAL A 422 -9.10 -14.67 -2.96
N PHE A 423 -8.04 -14.96 -2.23
CA PHE A 423 -7.54 -16.31 -2.01
C PHE A 423 -8.05 -16.84 -0.67
N ILE A 424 -8.54 -18.08 -0.64
CA ILE A 424 -8.95 -18.75 0.58
C ILE A 424 -8.01 -19.92 0.82
N ILE A 425 -7.36 -19.93 1.97
CA ILE A 425 -6.44 -20.97 2.41
C ILE A 425 -7.12 -21.73 3.54
N GLN A 426 -7.34 -23.03 3.35
CA GLN A 426 -7.92 -23.92 4.35
C GLN A 426 -6.85 -24.88 4.83
N ASP A 427 -6.77 -25.05 6.14
CA ASP A 427 -5.95 -26.10 6.74
C ASP A 427 -6.71 -27.43 6.60
N ARG A 428 -6.23 -28.32 5.73
CA ARG A 428 -6.78 -29.66 5.56
C ARG A 428 -5.65 -30.66 5.78
N PRO A 429 -5.80 -31.61 6.71
CA PRO A 429 -4.77 -32.61 6.95
C PRO A 429 -4.62 -33.47 5.69
N ASP A 430 -3.43 -33.43 5.10
CA ASP A 430 -3.07 -34.22 3.92
C ASP A 430 -1.66 -34.75 4.12
N GLN A 431 -1.55 -36.07 4.30
CA GLN A 431 -0.29 -36.75 4.57
C GLN A 431 0.78 -36.48 3.51
N ALA A 432 0.41 -36.37 2.23
CA ALA A 432 1.36 -36.14 1.16
C ALA A 432 1.89 -34.69 1.18
N PHE A 433 1.00 -33.73 1.44
CA PHE A 433 1.37 -32.33 1.57
C PHE A 433 2.18 -32.07 2.85
N ASP A 434 1.73 -32.60 3.98
CA ASP A 434 2.36 -32.43 5.30
C ASP A 434 3.77 -33.03 5.34
N SER A 435 3.99 -34.17 4.69
CA SER A 435 5.31 -34.77 4.54
C SER A 435 6.28 -33.82 3.83
N LYS A 436 5.88 -33.27 2.67
CA LYS A 436 6.70 -32.34 1.88
C LYS A 436 6.92 -31.00 2.61
N MET A 437 5.89 -30.48 3.28
CA MET A 437 6.00 -29.28 4.11
C MET A 437 7.00 -29.49 5.25
N THR A 438 6.91 -30.61 5.96
CA THR A 438 7.81 -30.94 7.07
C THR A 438 9.24 -31.09 6.59
N GLU A 439 9.46 -31.79 5.48
CA GLU A 439 10.78 -31.91 4.86
C GLU A 439 11.38 -30.54 4.50
N HIS A 440 10.58 -29.66 3.91
CA HIS A 440 10.99 -28.30 3.57
C HIS A 440 11.39 -27.48 4.80
N VAL A 441 10.56 -27.48 5.84
CA VAL A 441 10.83 -26.76 7.10
C VAL A 441 12.07 -27.31 7.80
N MET A 442 12.20 -28.63 7.90
CA MET A 442 13.39 -29.27 8.48
C MET A 442 14.65 -28.93 7.69
N GLY A 443 14.57 -28.94 6.36
CA GLY A 443 15.67 -28.55 5.47
C GLY A 443 16.15 -27.11 5.70
N LEU A 444 15.24 -26.17 5.95
CA LEU A 444 15.59 -24.78 6.27
C LEU A 444 16.30 -24.67 7.64
N HIS A 445 15.82 -25.40 8.65
CA HIS A 445 16.43 -25.38 9.98
C HIS A 445 17.81 -26.06 10.03
N MET A 446 18.01 -27.14 9.26
CA MET A 446 19.32 -27.79 9.14
C MET A 446 20.36 -26.86 8.49
N LYS A 447 19.95 -26.07 7.49
CA LYS A 447 20.84 -25.11 6.81
C LYS A 447 21.23 -23.92 7.68
N SER A 448 20.34 -23.45 8.55
CA SER A 448 20.61 -22.31 9.45
C SER A 448 21.79 -22.57 10.41
N LYS A 449 22.03 -23.83 10.81
CA LYS A 449 23.16 -24.21 11.67
C LYS A 449 24.52 -24.19 10.95
N ASN A 450 24.57 -24.36 9.63
CA ASN A 450 25.82 -24.38 8.86
C ASN A 450 26.33 -22.98 8.48
N HIS A 451 25.51 -21.93 8.65
CA HIS A 451 25.91 -20.55 8.32
C HIS A 451 26.99 -19.96 9.24
N LEU A 452 27.32 -20.62 10.36
CA LEU A 452 28.41 -20.19 11.26
C LEU A 452 29.82 -20.61 10.78
N GLN A 453 29.97 -21.35 9.67
CA GLN A 453 31.29 -21.84 9.23
C GLN A 453 31.74 -21.46 7.81
N GLU A 454 30.91 -20.84 6.95
CA GLU A 454 31.36 -20.47 5.60
C GLU A 454 31.02 -19.01 5.25
N SER A 455 31.97 -18.14 5.54
CA SER A 455 32.13 -16.85 4.91
C SER A 455 32.71 -17.04 3.51
N ASN A 456 31.87 -17.20 2.48
CA ASN A 456 32.13 -16.75 1.12
C ASN A 456 30.83 -16.90 0.32
N ALA A 457 30.50 -15.85 -0.44
CA ALA A 457 29.30 -15.79 -1.25
C ALA A 457 29.18 -17.01 -2.16
N SER A 458 28.07 -17.76 -2.06
CA SER A 458 27.23 -18.22 -3.18
C SER A 458 26.38 -19.45 -2.81
N GLN A 459 25.23 -19.56 -3.49
CA GLN A 459 24.47 -20.80 -3.73
C GLN A 459 23.38 -21.18 -2.70
N ILE A 460 22.23 -20.50 -2.82
CA ILE A 460 20.95 -21.00 -2.32
C ILE A 460 20.50 -22.15 -3.25
N PHE A 461 20.99 -23.38 -3.02
CA PHE A 461 20.48 -24.59 -3.69
C PHE A 461 19.37 -25.21 -2.84
N LEU A 462 18.12 -25.11 -3.30
CA LEU A 462 17.03 -25.97 -2.85
C LEU A 462 17.01 -27.22 -3.73
N LYS A 463 17.55 -28.33 -3.21
CA LYS A 463 17.19 -29.66 -3.71
C LYS A 463 15.85 -30.01 -3.05
N SER A 464 14.75 -29.87 -3.79
CA SER A 464 13.53 -30.61 -3.47
C SER A 464 13.69 -32.05 -3.99
N PRO A 465 13.21 -33.07 -3.28
CA PRO A 465 13.22 -34.43 -3.80
C PRO A 465 12.32 -34.54 -5.01
N SER A 466 12.69 -35.51 -5.85
CA SER A 466 12.06 -35.92 -7.10
C SER A 466 10.52 -35.96 -7.11
N ILE A 467 10.01 -35.52 -8.26
CA ILE A 467 8.67 -35.60 -8.80
C ILE A 467 7.95 -36.91 -8.43
N CYS A 468 6.78 -36.80 -7.81
CA CYS A 468 5.76 -37.84 -7.85
C CYS A 468 4.56 -37.33 -8.66
N ASP A 469 4.47 -37.84 -9.89
CA ASP A 469 3.26 -37.87 -10.69
C ASP A 469 2.22 -38.72 -9.94
N SER A 470 1.28 -38.08 -9.26
CA SER A 470 0.03 -38.75 -8.91
C SER A 470 -1.11 -37.77 -8.66
N LEU A 471 -2.06 -37.83 -9.60
CA LEU A 471 -3.51 -37.62 -9.46
C LEU A 471 -4.07 -36.19 -9.70
N ASN A 472 -4.58 -36.01 -10.92
CA ASN A 472 -5.76 -35.19 -11.27
C ASN A 472 -5.78 -33.67 -11.07
N ASP A 473 -4.64 -32.98 -10.97
CA ASP A 473 -4.67 -31.52 -11.06
C ASP A 473 -4.81 -31.05 -12.51
N SER A 474 -5.98 -30.48 -12.83
CA SER A 474 -6.36 -29.89 -14.12
C SER A 474 -5.69 -28.53 -14.40
N ASN A 475 -4.86 -28.06 -13.48
CA ASN A 475 -4.24 -26.75 -13.47
C ASN A 475 -2.84 -26.80 -14.13
N GLN A 476 -2.75 -26.32 -15.38
CA GLN A 476 -1.52 -26.36 -16.19
C GLN A 476 -0.46 -25.38 -15.66
N LEU A 477 -0.86 -24.20 -15.17
CA LEU A 477 0.05 -23.23 -14.58
C LEU A 477 0.67 -23.76 -13.29
N LEU A 478 -0.11 -24.45 -12.44
CA LEU A 478 0.42 -24.98 -11.19
C LEU A 478 1.60 -25.94 -11.44
N ARG A 479 1.48 -26.81 -12.45
CA ARG A 479 2.58 -27.70 -12.86
C ARG A 479 3.78 -26.91 -13.37
N LYS A 480 3.58 -25.89 -14.21
CA LYS A 480 4.66 -25.01 -14.68
C LYS A 480 5.39 -24.35 -13.51
N LEU A 481 4.67 -23.91 -12.48
CA LEU A 481 5.27 -23.26 -11.30
C LEU A 481 6.03 -24.25 -10.39
N GLN A 482 5.62 -25.52 -10.36
CA GLN A 482 6.25 -26.55 -9.50
C GLN A 482 7.41 -27.31 -10.15
N ALA A 483 7.54 -27.29 -11.49
CA ALA A 483 8.34 -28.27 -12.24
C ALA A 483 9.87 -28.25 -12.04
N ASN A 484 10.49 -27.18 -11.50
CA ASN A 484 11.95 -27.07 -11.51
C ASN A 484 12.55 -27.14 -10.11
N ALA A 485 13.05 -28.33 -9.74
CA ALA A 485 13.95 -28.52 -8.61
C ALA A 485 15.36 -28.03 -8.97
N GLY A 486 15.93 -27.11 -8.18
CA GLY A 486 17.31 -26.61 -8.38
C GLY A 486 17.46 -25.16 -8.86
N VAL A 487 16.39 -24.37 -8.83
CA VAL A 487 16.43 -22.96 -9.26
C VAL A 487 17.18 -22.09 -8.25
N LYS A 488 18.12 -21.27 -8.73
CA LYS A 488 18.87 -20.30 -7.93
C LYS A 488 17.95 -19.13 -7.54
N LEU A 489 17.56 -19.08 -6.27
CA LEU A 489 16.64 -18.04 -5.78
C LEU A 489 17.23 -16.63 -5.87
N ILE A 490 16.37 -15.66 -6.15
CA ILE A 490 16.72 -14.25 -6.23
C ILE A 490 16.65 -13.62 -4.83
N PRO A 491 17.71 -12.95 -4.35
CA PRO A 491 17.65 -12.19 -3.10
C PRO A 491 16.63 -11.04 -3.17
N HIS A 492 15.90 -10.79 -2.08
CA HIS A 492 14.83 -9.77 -2.02
C HIS A 492 15.29 -8.38 -2.50
N LYS A 493 16.51 -7.94 -2.13
CA LYS A 493 17.05 -6.63 -2.55
C LYS A 493 17.25 -6.53 -4.08
N VAL A 494 17.61 -7.64 -4.73
CA VAL A 494 17.77 -7.69 -6.19
C VAL A 494 16.38 -7.72 -6.86
N MET A 495 15.45 -8.49 -6.30
CA MET A 495 14.05 -8.54 -6.75
C MET A 495 13.39 -7.16 -6.68
N GLN A 496 13.60 -6.41 -5.59
CA GLN A 496 13.11 -5.04 -5.42
C GLN A 496 13.62 -4.09 -6.51
N LYS A 497 14.91 -4.19 -6.87
CA LYS A 497 15.50 -3.40 -7.98
C LYS A 497 14.89 -3.78 -9.32
N TYR A 498 14.71 -5.07 -9.58
CA TYR A 498 14.07 -5.58 -10.80
C TYR A 498 12.63 -5.06 -10.94
N ILE A 499 11.82 -5.13 -9.87
CA ILE A 499 10.45 -4.60 -9.84
C ILE A 499 10.45 -3.10 -10.12
N SER A 500 11.36 -2.35 -9.48
CA SER A 500 11.49 -0.90 -9.69
C SER A 500 11.83 -0.56 -11.14
N TYR A 501 12.71 -1.34 -11.77
CA TYR A 501 13.08 -1.20 -13.18
C TYR A 501 11.88 -1.50 -14.10
N ALA A 502 11.23 -2.65 -13.91
CA ALA A 502 10.09 -3.08 -14.72
C ALA A 502 8.93 -2.08 -14.67
N ARG A 503 8.59 -1.56 -13.48
CA ARG A 503 7.53 -0.56 -13.31
C ARG A 503 7.85 0.79 -13.98
N LYS A 504 9.13 1.17 -14.07
CA LYS A 504 9.56 2.43 -14.68
C LYS A 504 9.57 2.38 -16.21
N PHE A 505 10.10 1.27 -16.77
CA PHE A 505 10.43 1.16 -18.19
C PHE A 505 9.49 0.29 -19.01
N SER A 506 8.75 -0.66 -18.41
CA SER A 506 7.83 -1.54 -19.14
C SER A 506 6.37 -1.13 -18.97
N GLN A 507 5.72 -0.81 -20.09
CA GLN A 507 4.29 -0.49 -20.18
C GLN A 507 3.61 -1.37 -21.23
N PRO A 508 3.20 -2.60 -20.85
CA PRO A 508 2.61 -3.53 -21.80
C PRO A 508 1.25 -3.08 -22.32
N LYS A 509 1.01 -3.28 -23.61
CA LYS A 509 -0.28 -3.04 -24.28
C LYS A 509 -0.99 -4.36 -24.56
N LEU A 510 -2.32 -4.32 -24.54
CA LEU A 510 -3.14 -5.46 -24.92
C LEU A 510 -3.14 -5.61 -26.44
N THR A 511 -3.00 -6.84 -26.91
CA THR A 511 -3.26 -7.21 -28.31
C THR A 511 -4.75 -7.49 -28.53
N PRO A 512 -5.25 -7.39 -29.77
CA PRO A 512 -6.65 -7.68 -30.08
C PRO A 512 -7.04 -9.13 -29.72
N GLU A 513 -6.16 -10.11 -29.96
CA GLU A 513 -6.40 -11.52 -29.64
C GLU A 513 -6.68 -11.76 -28.14
N VAL A 514 -5.81 -11.23 -27.28
CA VAL A 514 -5.95 -11.25 -25.82
C VAL A 514 -7.26 -10.60 -25.37
N SER A 515 -7.64 -9.49 -26.00
CA SER A 515 -8.88 -8.77 -25.66
C SER A 515 -10.12 -9.64 -25.87
N VAL A 516 -10.13 -10.44 -26.95
CA VAL A 516 -11.21 -11.39 -27.25
C VAL A 516 -11.27 -12.50 -26.21
N ILE A 517 -10.13 -13.08 -25.82
CA ILE A 517 -10.06 -14.13 -24.79
C ILE A 517 -10.62 -13.63 -23.45
N LEU A 518 -10.17 -12.45 -23.00
CA LEU A 518 -10.63 -11.86 -21.74
C LEU A 518 -12.13 -11.52 -21.79
N GLN A 519 -12.61 -11.01 -22.93
CA GLN A 519 -14.03 -10.70 -23.13
C GLN A 519 -14.90 -11.97 -23.06
N ASN A 520 -14.49 -13.03 -23.75
CA ASN A 520 -15.21 -14.30 -23.76
C ASN A 520 -15.31 -14.88 -22.35
N PHE A 521 -14.19 -14.90 -21.62
CA PHE A 521 -14.17 -15.37 -20.23
C PHE A 521 -15.05 -14.52 -19.30
N TYR A 522 -15.01 -13.19 -19.42
CA TYR A 522 -15.89 -12.31 -18.64
C TYR A 522 -17.38 -12.56 -18.91
N ILE A 523 -17.75 -12.76 -20.17
CA ILE A 523 -19.14 -13.07 -20.56
C ILE A 523 -19.56 -14.43 -19.99
N GLU A 524 -18.68 -15.44 -20.06
CA GLU A 524 -18.91 -16.78 -19.50
C GLU A 524 -19.15 -16.70 -18.00
N MET A 525 -18.27 -16.02 -17.27
CA MET A 525 -18.42 -15.75 -15.84
C MET A 525 -19.77 -15.09 -15.52
N ARG A 526 -20.17 -14.07 -16.28
CA ARG A 526 -21.43 -13.36 -16.05
C ARG A 526 -22.66 -14.22 -16.37
N LYS A 527 -22.57 -15.14 -17.33
CA LYS A 527 -23.63 -16.12 -17.62
C LYS A 527 -23.80 -17.12 -16.48
N GLN A 528 -22.70 -17.67 -15.96
CA GLN A 528 -22.71 -18.59 -14.83
C GLN A 528 -23.33 -17.95 -13.58
N HIS A 529 -23.03 -16.67 -13.32
CA HIS A 529 -23.58 -15.94 -12.18
C HIS A 529 -25.07 -15.58 -12.32
N LYS A 530 -25.62 -15.42 -13.52
CA LYS A 530 -27.06 -15.12 -13.70
C LYS A 530 -27.97 -16.25 -13.23
N LEU A 531 -27.45 -17.47 -13.12
CA LEU A 531 -28.18 -18.63 -12.64
C LEU A 531 -28.42 -18.58 -11.13
N SER A 532 -27.69 -17.72 -10.41
CA SER A 532 -27.75 -17.65 -8.96
C SER A 532 -28.11 -16.26 -8.45
N TYR A 533 -29.22 -16.22 -7.71
CA TYR A 533 -29.91 -14.98 -7.35
C TYR A 533 -29.18 -14.16 -6.27
N ASN A 534 -28.12 -14.70 -5.68
CA ASN A 534 -27.66 -14.32 -4.36
C ASN A 534 -26.13 -14.29 -4.20
N SER A 535 -25.31 -14.31 -5.27
CA SER A 535 -23.84 -14.19 -5.20
C SER A 535 -23.33 -12.75 -5.40
N ILE A 536 -22.05 -12.50 -5.06
CA ILE A 536 -21.41 -11.18 -5.23
C ILE A 536 -21.42 -10.78 -6.71
N PRO A 537 -22.11 -9.70 -7.10
CA PRO A 537 -22.35 -9.40 -8.51
C PRO A 537 -21.06 -9.22 -9.28
N ILE A 538 -20.92 -9.93 -10.40
CA ILE A 538 -19.80 -9.78 -11.34
C ILE A 538 -19.98 -8.47 -12.09
N THR A 539 -19.24 -7.46 -11.66
CA THR A 539 -19.23 -6.11 -12.25
C THR A 539 -18.16 -5.97 -13.31
N THR A 540 -18.18 -4.87 -14.06
CA THR A 540 -17.12 -4.49 -15.01
C THR A 540 -15.74 -4.37 -14.35
N ARG A 541 -15.67 -4.17 -13.03
CA ARG A 541 -14.42 -4.16 -12.28
C ARG A 541 -13.62 -5.45 -12.47
N GLN A 542 -14.29 -6.59 -12.56
CA GLN A 542 -13.62 -7.89 -12.75
C GLN A 542 -12.93 -7.99 -14.11
N LEU A 543 -13.52 -7.40 -15.16
CA LEU A 543 -12.86 -7.30 -16.47
C LEU A 543 -11.63 -6.39 -16.40
N GLU A 544 -11.73 -5.27 -15.68
CA GLU A 544 -10.57 -4.40 -15.46
C GLU A 544 -9.48 -5.10 -14.64
N SER A 545 -9.84 -5.91 -13.64
CA SER A 545 -8.92 -6.73 -12.85
C SER A 545 -8.14 -7.68 -13.76
N LEU A 546 -8.83 -8.41 -14.65
CA LEU A 546 -8.23 -9.30 -15.64
C LEU A 546 -7.24 -8.56 -16.54
N ILE A 547 -7.63 -7.38 -17.05
CA ILE A 547 -6.75 -6.54 -17.88
C ILE A 547 -5.49 -6.12 -17.11
N ARG A 548 -5.64 -5.65 -15.86
CA ARG A 548 -4.52 -5.21 -15.02
C ARG A 548 -3.56 -6.36 -14.71
N LEU A 549 -4.09 -7.54 -14.35
CA LEU A 549 -3.29 -8.73 -14.05
C LEU A 549 -2.57 -9.26 -15.30
N THR A 550 -3.22 -9.25 -16.47
CA THR A 550 -2.61 -9.68 -17.74
C THR A 550 -1.46 -8.75 -18.13
N LYS A 551 -1.63 -7.43 -18.00
CA LYS A 551 -0.53 -6.47 -18.21
C LYS A 551 0.59 -6.67 -17.19
N ALA A 552 0.27 -6.95 -15.93
CA ALA A 552 1.27 -7.24 -14.91
C ALA A 552 2.09 -8.49 -15.28
N ARG A 553 1.45 -9.53 -15.79
CA ARG A 553 2.11 -10.77 -16.23
C ARG A 553 3.12 -10.52 -17.35
N ALA A 554 2.74 -9.74 -18.37
CA ALA A 554 3.64 -9.35 -19.45
C ALA A 554 4.78 -8.44 -18.97
N ARG A 555 4.51 -7.56 -17.98
CA ARG A 555 5.51 -6.66 -17.39
C ARG A 555 6.63 -7.41 -16.68
N ILE A 556 6.34 -8.55 -16.04
CA ILE A 556 7.35 -9.36 -15.33
C ILE A 556 8.51 -9.72 -16.28
N GLU A 557 8.19 -10.07 -17.51
CA GLU A 557 9.16 -10.40 -18.57
C GLU A 557 9.57 -9.18 -19.42
N LEU A 558 9.28 -7.96 -18.96
CA LEU A 558 9.61 -6.70 -19.64
C LEU A 558 9.05 -6.59 -21.07
N ARG A 559 8.00 -7.35 -21.40
CA ARG A 559 7.40 -7.35 -22.75
C ARG A 559 6.60 -6.07 -23.01
N ALA A 560 6.58 -5.64 -24.27
CA ALA A 560 5.80 -4.47 -24.71
C ALA A 560 4.34 -4.81 -25.04
N PHE A 561 4.05 -6.07 -25.36
CA PHE A 561 2.72 -6.56 -25.74
C PHE A 561 2.37 -7.80 -24.92
N CYS A 562 1.09 -7.91 -24.55
CA CYS A 562 0.55 -9.09 -23.87
C CYS A 562 0.33 -10.21 -24.89
N THR A 563 0.60 -11.45 -24.49
CA THR A 563 0.37 -12.66 -25.31
C THR A 563 -0.86 -13.43 -24.83
N THR A 564 -1.35 -14.36 -25.64
CA THR A 564 -2.49 -15.22 -25.30
C THR A 564 -2.24 -16.08 -24.06
N ASN A 565 -1.02 -16.64 -23.92
CA ASN A 565 -0.62 -17.42 -22.74
C ASN A 565 -0.68 -16.59 -21.44
N ASP A 566 -0.40 -15.28 -21.49
CA ASP A 566 -0.52 -14.42 -20.28
C ASP A 566 -1.96 -14.33 -19.80
N ALA A 567 -2.91 -14.24 -20.74
CA ALA A 567 -4.32 -14.17 -20.44
C ALA A 567 -4.81 -15.51 -19.86
N GLU A 568 -4.39 -16.63 -20.42
CA GLU A 568 -4.73 -17.97 -19.95
C GLU A 568 -4.21 -18.23 -18.52
N GLU A 569 -2.95 -17.90 -18.24
CA GLU A 569 -2.36 -18.03 -16.90
C GLU A 569 -3.09 -17.16 -15.87
N VAL A 570 -3.45 -15.93 -16.23
CA VAL A 570 -4.22 -15.04 -15.36
C VAL A 570 -5.65 -15.54 -15.15
N ILE A 571 -6.30 -16.08 -16.17
CA ILE A 571 -7.62 -16.72 -16.06
C ILE A 571 -7.56 -17.90 -15.10
N GLU A 572 -6.49 -18.70 -15.13
CA GLU A 572 -6.30 -19.82 -14.20
C GLU A 572 -6.18 -19.34 -12.74
N ILE A 573 -5.39 -18.29 -12.49
CA ILE A 573 -5.29 -17.66 -11.16
C ILE A 573 -6.64 -17.10 -10.71
N MET A 574 -7.38 -16.45 -11.61
CA MET A 574 -8.70 -15.90 -11.34
C MET A 574 -9.71 -17.00 -10.99
N LYS A 575 -9.72 -18.08 -11.77
CA LYS A 575 -10.57 -19.25 -11.53
C LYS A 575 -10.25 -19.89 -10.19
N TYR A 576 -8.98 -20.01 -9.82
CA TYR A 576 -8.57 -20.51 -8.51
C TYR A 576 -9.10 -19.64 -7.37
N SER A 577 -8.95 -18.30 -7.49
CA SER A 577 -9.51 -17.35 -6.52
C SER A 577 -11.03 -17.45 -6.39
N MET A 578 -11.74 -17.74 -7.48
CA MET A 578 -13.20 -17.91 -7.49
C MET A 578 -13.68 -19.28 -7.02
N ARG A 579 -12.92 -20.34 -7.28
CA ARG A 579 -13.35 -21.71 -6.99
C ARG A 579 -13.58 -21.91 -5.50
N ASP A 580 -12.64 -21.47 -4.66
CA ASP A 580 -12.75 -21.64 -3.22
C ASP A 580 -13.75 -20.66 -2.57
N THR A 581 -14.07 -19.54 -3.24
CA THR A 581 -15.09 -18.57 -2.77
C THR A 581 -16.51 -19.07 -3.04
N PHE A 582 -16.72 -19.87 -4.09
CA PHE A 582 -18.04 -20.37 -4.53
C PHE A 582 -18.20 -21.90 -4.44
N SER A 583 -17.23 -22.64 -3.88
CA SER A 583 -17.35 -24.10 -3.72
C SER A 583 -18.07 -24.49 -2.43
N ASP A 584 -19.00 -25.43 -2.57
CA ASP A 584 -19.68 -26.07 -1.45
C ASP A 584 -18.80 -27.09 -0.72
N GLU A 585 -19.29 -27.62 0.41
CA GLU A 585 -18.60 -28.65 1.22
C GLU A 585 -18.16 -29.87 0.38
N PHE A 586 -18.89 -30.15 -0.70
CA PHE A 586 -18.65 -31.26 -1.63
C PHE A 586 -17.80 -30.89 -2.86
N GLY A 587 -17.28 -29.66 -2.96
CA GLY A 587 -16.41 -29.25 -4.07
C GLY A 587 -17.12 -28.89 -5.39
N ASN A 588 -18.45 -28.91 -5.40
CA ASN A 588 -19.27 -28.38 -6.48
C ASN A 588 -19.33 -26.85 -6.37
N ILE A 589 -19.28 -26.16 -7.50
CA ILE A 589 -19.41 -24.70 -7.56
C ILE A 589 -20.90 -24.37 -7.37
N ASP A 590 -21.28 -23.93 -6.18
CA ASP A 590 -22.67 -23.60 -5.85
C ASP A 590 -22.80 -22.08 -5.69
N PHE A 591 -23.30 -21.45 -6.76
CA PHE A 591 -23.40 -20.00 -6.85
C PHE A 591 -24.60 -19.44 -6.05
N ASP A 592 -25.47 -20.29 -5.49
CA ASP A 592 -26.72 -19.91 -4.78
C ASP A 592 -26.52 -19.42 -3.34
N ARG A 593 -25.31 -19.50 -2.81
CA ARG A 593 -24.99 -19.01 -1.45
C ARG A 593 -24.61 -17.53 -1.46
N SER A 594 -25.53 -16.61 -1.14
CA SER A 594 -25.30 -15.55 -0.12
C SER A 594 -26.49 -14.61 0.20
N ILE A 595 -26.27 -13.77 1.22
CA ILE A 595 -27.04 -12.63 1.76
C ILE A 595 -27.91 -12.91 2.98
N HIS A 596 -28.61 -14.05 3.04
CA HIS A 596 -29.24 -14.50 4.28
C HIS A 596 -28.75 -15.91 4.58
N GLY A 597 -27.96 -16.05 5.64
CA GLY A 597 -27.26 -17.26 6.03
C GLY A 597 -28.04 -18.55 5.81
N SER A 598 -27.28 -19.62 5.65
CA SER A 598 -27.65 -21.03 5.39
C SER A 598 -28.76 -21.64 6.29
N GLY A 599 -29.35 -20.84 7.19
CA GLY A 599 -30.59 -21.14 7.89
C GLY A 599 -31.89 -20.72 7.16
N MET A 600 -31.90 -19.86 6.14
CA MET A 600 -33.19 -19.44 5.52
C MET A 600 -33.70 -20.38 4.42
N SER A 601 -32.86 -20.99 3.59
CA SER A 601 -33.32 -21.91 2.53
C SER A 601 -33.94 -23.18 3.11
N LYS A 602 -33.21 -23.92 3.97
CA LYS A 602 -33.72 -25.13 4.62
C LYS A 602 -34.88 -24.85 5.59
N ARG A 603 -34.87 -23.72 6.32
CA ARG A 603 -35.97 -23.34 7.23
C ARG A 603 -37.20 -22.80 6.50
N SER A 604 -37.02 -22.11 5.36
CA SER A 604 -38.11 -21.71 4.46
C SER A 604 -38.72 -22.92 3.77
N GLN A 605 -37.91 -23.86 3.27
CA GLN A 605 -38.36 -25.14 2.72
C GLN A 605 -39.09 -25.98 3.78
N ALA A 606 -38.56 -26.07 5.00
CA ALA A 606 -39.21 -26.71 6.14
C ALA A 606 -40.54 -26.04 6.48
N LYS A 607 -40.59 -24.70 6.60
CA LYS A 607 -41.82 -23.96 6.87
C LYS A 607 -42.85 -24.08 5.74
N LYS A 608 -42.39 -24.14 4.49
CA LYS A 608 -43.23 -24.36 3.30
C LYS A 608 -43.80 -25.78 3.31
N LEU A 609 -42.98 -26.80 3.56
CA LEU A 609 -43.42 -28.20 3.69
C LEU A 609 -44.43 -28.35 4.83
N ILE A 610 -44.15 -27.78 6.00
CA ILE A 610 -45.08 -27.78 7.15
C ILE A 610 -46.41 -27.10 6.76
N ASN A 611 -46.38 -25.93 6.11
CA ASN A 611 -47.60 -25.24 5.67
C ASN A 611 -48.43 -26.03 4.64
N PHE A 612 -47.77 -26.80 3.76
CA PHE A 612 -48.47 -27.68 2.82
C PHE A 612 -49.05 -28.91 3.52
N LEU A 613 -48.31 -29.50 4.45
CA LEU A 613 -48.77 -30.64 5.25
C LEU A 613 -49.91 -30.24 6.20
N THR A 614 -49.90 -29.06 6.82
CA THR A 614 -51.02 -28.58 7.65
C THR A 614 -52.27 -28.30 6.83
N LYS A 615 -52.13 -27.76 5.61
CA LYS A 615 -53.26 -27.61 4.67
C LYS A 615 -53.81 -28.96 4.22
N ALA A 616 -52.93 -29.91 3.88
CA ALA A 616 -53.34 -31.26 3.52
C ALA A 616 -54.02 -31.98 4.68
N ALA A 617 -53.54 -31.80 5.91
CA ALA A 617 -54.14 -32.36 7.13
C ALA A 617 -55.53 -31.77 7.39
N ALA A 618 -55.70 -30.45 7.21
CA ALA A 618 -56.99 -29.78 7.36
C ALA A 618 -58.04 -30.27 6.34
N VAL A 619 -57.63 -30.64 5.12
CA VAL A 619 -58.53 -31.19 4.09
C VAL A 619 -58.81 -32.68 4.33
N LYS A 620 -57.80 -33.46 4.74
CA LYS A 620 -57.90 -34.91 4.96
C LYS A 620 -58.59 -35.26 6.29
N GLY A 621 -58.59 -34.35 7.27
CA GLY A 621 -59.10 -34.59 8.63
C GLY A 621 -58.16 -35.44 9.51
N ASP A 622 -56.99 -35.80 9.00
CA ASP A 622 -55.99 -36.65 9.66
C ASP A 622 -54.61 -35.97 9.66
N ASN A 623 -53.92 -36.06 10.80
CA ASN A 623 -52.59 -35.48 10.99
C ASN A 623 -51.44 -36.46 10.67
N CYS A 624 -51.76 -37.66 10.17
CA CYS A 624 -50.79 -38.71 9.87
C CYS A 624 -50.57 -38.86 8.36
N PHE A 625 -49.30 -38.92 7.94
CA PHE A 625 -48.88 -39.03 6.56
C PHE A 625 -47.85 -40.14 6.37
N LEU A 626 -47.98 -40.87 5.26
CA LEU A 626 -46.94 -41.80 4.81
C LEU A 626 -45.79 -41.04 4.14
N ILE A 627 -44.56 -41.57 4.18
CA ILE A 627 -43.40 -40.96 3.51
C ILE A 627 -43.68 -40.72 2.01
N SER A 628 -44.39 -41.64 1.34
CA SER A 628 -44.78 -41.48 -0.07
C SER A 628 -45.66 -40.25 -0.28
N GLU A 629 -46.67 -40.05 0.57
CA GLU A 629 -47.56 -38.88 0.52
C GLU A 629 -46.79 -37.58 0.79
N ILE A 630 -45.87 -37.57 1.76
CA ILE A 630 -45.04 -36.39 2.05
C ILE A 630 -44.11 -36.09 0.87
N LYS A 631 -43.58 -37.11 0.18
CA LYS A 631 -42.76 -36.94 -1.03
C LYS A 631 -43.55 -36.32 -2.17
N ASP A 632 -44.80 -36.74 -2.37
CA ASP A 632 -45.63 -36.21 -3.44
C ASP A 632 -46.05 -34.75 -3.15
N LEU A 633 -46.40 -34.43 -1.90
CA LEU A 633 -46.63 -33.05 -1.46
C LEU A 633 -45.36 -32.18 -1.54
N ALA A 634 -44.16 -32.74 -1.31
CA ALA A 634 -42.90 -32.04 -1.48
C ALA A 634 -42.58 -31.73 -2.95
N LYS A 635 -42.93 -32.63 -3.88
CA LYS A 635 -42.85 -32.39 -5.32
C LYS A 635 -43.79 -31.27 -5.75
N GLU A 636 -45.03 -31.27 -5.27
CA GLU A 636 -45.99 -30.19 -5.52
C GLU A 636 -45.48 -28.84 -4.99
N ALA A 637 -44.80 -28.85 -3.83
CA ALA A 637 -44.20 -27.66 -3.22
C ALA A 637 -42.90 -27.18 -3.92
N LYS A 638 -42.41 -27.89 -4.95
CA LYS A 638 -41.14 -27.66 -5.66
C LYS A 638 -39.93 -27.65 -4.72
N ILE A 639 -39.85 -28.62 -3.80
CA ILE A 639 -38.71 -28.81 -2.89
C ILE A 639 -37.73 -29.80 -3.52
N SER A 640 -36.42 -29.55 -3.40
CA SER A 640 -35.37 -30.45 -3.91
C SER A 640 -35.41 -31.81 -3.18
N MET A 641 -35.32 -32.90 -3.95
CA MET A 641 -35.46 -34.27 -3.45
C MET A 641 -34.14 -34.88 -2.94
N ASP A 642 -32.99 -34.30 -3.30
CA ASP A 642 -31.67 -34.86 -3.00
C ASP A 642 -31.35 -34.87 -1.49
N SER A 643 -31.98 -33.98 -0.72
CA SER A 643 -31.81 -33.86 0.74
C SER A 643 -33.09 -34.14 1.54
N PHE A 644 -34.09 -34.82 0.95
CA PHE A 644 -35.41 -34.98 1.56
C PHE A 644 -35.39 -35.85 2.82
N SER A 645 -34.58 -36.92 2.86
CA SER A 645 -34.42 -37.79 4.03
C SER A 645 -33.86 -37.03 5.23
N THR A 646 -32.76 -36.29 5.03
CA THR A 646 -32.15 -35.45 6.05
C THR A 646 -33.08 -34.34 6.54
N LEU A 647 -33.94 -33.80 5.67
CA LEU A 647 -34.91 -32.76 6.04
C LEU A 647 -36.05 -33.32 6.90
N LEU A 648 -36.52 -34.54 6.61
CA LEU A 648 -37.50 -35.27 7.43
C LEU A 648 -36.96 -35.59 8.83
N GLU A 649 -35.71 -36.06 8.92
CA GLU A 649 -35.05 -36.33 10.20
C GLU A 649 -34.90 -35.04 11.01
N THR A 650 -34.46 -33.95 10.37
CA THR A 650 -34.35 -32.64 11.03
C THR A 650 -35.70 -32.13 11.56
N LEU A 651 -36.80 -32.32 10.81
CA LEU A 651 -38.14 -31.95 11.24
C LEU A 651 -38.67 -32.83 12.39
N ASN A 652 -38.24 -34.08 12.42
CA ASN A 652 -38.54 -35.00 13.51
C ASN A 652 -37.82 -34.61 14.79
N ASP A 653 -36.53 -34.30 14.69
CA ASP A 653 -35.71 -33.89 15.84
C ASP A 653 -36.14 -32.53 16.41
N GLN A 654 -36.67 -31.65 15.55
CA GLN A 654 -37.23 -30.35 15.94
C GLN A 654 -38.68 -30.46 16.49
N GLY A 655 -39.31 -31.63 16.43
CA GLY A 655 -40.65 -31.88 16.96
C GLY A 655 -41.82 -31.38 16.10
N PHE A 656 -41.57 -30.86 14.89
CA PHE A 656 -42.64 -30.46 13.97
C PHE A 656 -43.33 -31.66 13.31
N LEU A 657 -42.58 -32.74 13.09
CA LEU A 657 -43.08 -34.04 12.69
C LEU A 657 -42.72 -35.05 13.77
N LEU A 658 -43.52 -36.09 13.96
CA LEU A 658 -43.20 -37.21 14.85
C LEU A 658 -43.30 -38.51 14.08
N LYS A 659 -42.20 -39.27 14.05
CA LYS A 659 -42.20 -40.63 13.51
C LYS A 659 -42.97 -41.57 14.45
N LYS A 660 -44.14 -42.06 14.00
CA LYS A 660 -45.01 -42.95 14.79
C LYS A 660 -44.93 -44.43 14.39
N GLY A 661 -44.34 -44.73 13.24
CA GLY A 661 -44.18 -46.10 12.76
C GLY A 661 -43.27 -46.21 11.55
N PHE A 662 -43.18 -47.41 10.97
CA PHE A 662 -42.43 -47.62 9.73
C PHE A 662 -43.05 -46.79 8.60
N GLN A 663 -42.30 -45.81 8.10
CA GLN A 663 -42.72 -44.87 7.06
C GLN A 663 -43.92 -43.96 7.39
N LEU A 664 -44.27 -43.77 8.66
CA LEU A 664 -45.42 -42.96 9.07
C LEU A 664 -45.01 -41.82 10.00
N TYR A 665 -45.37 -40.60 9.61
CA TYR A 665 -45.08 -39.36 10.34
C TYR A 665 -46.38 -38.63 10.69
N GLN A 666 -46.47 -38.12 11.91
CA GLN A 666 -47.57 -37.29 12.37
C GLN A 666 -47.11 -35.83 12.44
N ILE A 667 -47.89 -34.90 11.88
CA ILE A 667 -47.64 -33.47 12.07
C ILE A 667 -48.06 -33.01 13.45
N GLN A 668 -47.18 -32.29 14.15
CA GLN A 668 -47.53 -31.60 15.37
C GLN A 668 -48.00 -30.19 15.01
N THR A 669 -49.29 -29.94 15.20
CA THR A 669 -49.85 -28.59 15.14
C THR A 669 -49.27 -27.75 16.27
N ILE A 670 -48.67 -26.60 15.91
CA ILE A 670 -48.45 -25.47 16.84
C ILE A 670 -49.68 -24.58 16.80
#